data_AF-A0A1Q3WQV7-F1
#
_entry.id   AF-A0A1Q3WQV7-F1
#
_cell.length_a   1.000
_cell.length_b   1.000
_cell.length_c   1.000
_cell.angle_alpha   90.00
_cell.angle_beta   90.00
_cell.angle_gamma   90.00
#
_symmetry.space_group_name_H-M   'P 1'
#
loop_
_entity.id
_entity.type
_entity.pdbx_description
1 polymer ?
#
loop_
_entity_poly.entity_id
_entity_poly.type
_entity_poly.pdbx_seq_one_letter_code
_entity_poly.pdbx_strand_id
1 'polypeptide(L)'
;MRMYKTLALFIVLGLAGYNTRAQFQGQVYFRDEGVKVHAWSLDQSMAWCGGLDQPQFALGDLNHDGKQDLVIYERDTKQIKTFINRGSAGHPDYHFEPQYAKNFPPVDEYLKLEDYNRDGVPDLFHKGLPGVDVYRGYYNANNELCFTHYKGLYYNNDTHSIGDVNVYVEPSDIPALLDMDGDGDLDIIAYWSGGAKLYYYKNYQVEDGYPNDSIIIKLADRCWGKLDQVFKRAHNLNVTCDNSGLTGLKPAGGPNRHTGNCLCLFDSDGDGDYDYMDGNVSYSDLQYIKNGKVENSYPVDSMVSQDTTWQSNGHILNLPVWPATFWMDIDQDGDKDLVFAAHLDGTENYRSVAFYENTGSDASPVFTFKSDSFILDNIMDAGTGSYPLFYDYDRDGKPDLIVGSDGYYQSNGAMRSKLTYYKNTSTAWNASLTLQDLDFNGLFSDNLAGAAPAVGDLDNDGKDDLVLGKSDGTIAFYPNTAATAAAQPDWHHSVNTQMQLTDSSGTVIDVFGNAAPFIYDLNHDGKPDLVVGSKYGYLAYYENISTVPGTVKLALRNDKVGNVNPDSNTFIRYSVPFIGKMDNTGTDYILCGSKSGAIYRYDGFQTGNTTIAYPTIDTMYSFINDGWRSAPAVADIDGDGKYEMVIGNIKGGLTIFSQNQAADINTAGLSAGNTKDLRVYPNPAKDMLYFSWTKSFVQDNELRIVLYTTTGQKVLQRTVQTTGQGTVISLHDIASGTYFCEVRSGVNKSINTVVIFK
;
A
#
# COMPACT_ATOMS: atom_id res chain seq x y z
N MET A 1 25.77 -64.53 11.52
CA MET A 1 26.75 -64.30 10.43
C MET A 1 27.23 -62.85 10.59
N ARG A 2 28.54 -62.60 10.75
CA ARG A 2 29.32 -61.31 10.78
C ARG A 2 28.58 -60.00 11.18
N MET A 3 28.94 -59.34 12.30
CA MET A 3 29.94 -58.23 12.41
C MET A 3 29.55 -56.98 11.58
N TYR A 4 29.62 -55.70 11.99
CA TYR A 4 30.19 -54.94 13.13
C TYR A 4 29.49 -53.53 13.14
N LYS A 5 29.70 -52.50 14.00
CA LYS A 5 30.64 -52.19 15.11
C LYS A 5 30.01 -51.13 16.06
N THR A 6 30.68 -50.80 17.17
CA THR A 6 30.38 -49.71 18.12
C THR A 6 30.84 -48.33 17.63
N LEU A 7 30.12 -47.25 17.98
CA LEU A 7 30.75 -46.01 18.47
C LEU A 7 29.81 -45.25 19.42
N ALA A 8 30.33 -44.82 20.56
CA ALA A 8 29.63 -43.96 21.51
C ALA A 8 30.21 -42.55 21.45
N LEU A 9 29.38 -41.52 21.57
CA LEU A 9 29.83 -40.15 21.80
C LEU A 9 28.93 -39.48 22.86
N PHE A 10 29.44 -39.38 24.09
CA PHE A 10 28.85 -38.51 25.11
C PHE A 10 29.27 -37.07 24.82
N ILE A 11 28.31 -36.20 24.52
CA ILE A 11 28.49 -34.74 24.63
C ILE A 11 27.56 -34.27 25.74
N VAL A 12 28.15 -33.96 26.89
CA VAL A 12 27.47 -33.24 27.97
C VAL A 12 27.60 -31.75 27.64
N LEU A 13 26.59 -31.20 26.99
CA LEU A 13 26.43 -29.76 26.84
C LEU A 13 25.68 -29.22 28.06
N GLY A 14 26.38 -28.43 28.88
CA GLY A 14 25.76 -27.72 29.99
C GLY A 14 24.78 -26.67 29.46
N LEU A 15 23.51 -26.82 29.79
CA LEU A 15 22.46 -25.84 29.50
C LEU A 15 22.68 -24.57 30.36
N ALA A 16 23.52 -23.67 29.87
CA ALA A 16 23.44 -22.26 30.24
C ALA A 16 22.13 -21.71 29.67
N GLY A 17 21.20 -21.34 30.55
CA GLY A 17 19.86 -20.89 30.16
C GLY A 17 19.88 -19.51 29.52
N TYR A 18 20.11 -19.44 28.22
CA TYR A 18 19.73 -18.27 27.42
C TYR A 18 18.22 -18.31 27.18
N ASN A 19 17.49 -17.43 27.85
CA ASN A 19 16.09 -17.16 27.53
C ASN A 19 16.01 -16.37 26.23
N THR A 20 16.17 -17.04 25.08
CA THR A 20 15.91 -16.44 23.77
C THR A 20 14.39 -16.24 23.60
N ARG A 21 13.88 -15.09 24.06
CA ARG A 21 12.50 -14.65 23.77
C ARG A 21 12.44 -14.01 22.39
N ALA A 22 12.59 -14.81 21.34
CA ALA A 22 12.12 -14.44 20.02
C ALA A 22 10.59 -14.55 20.00
N GLN A 23 9.89 -13.55 20.57
CA GLN A 23 8.44 -13.43 20.43
C GLN A 23 8.13 -12.72 19.11
N PHE A 24 8.02 -13.51 18.04
CA PHE A 24 7.19 -13.15 16.91
C PHE A 24 5.79 -12.82 17.45
N GLN A 25 5.33 -11.59 17.23
CA GLN A 25 4.16 -11.03 17.93
C GLN A 25 2.85 -11.23 17.15
N GLY A 26 2.94 -11.74 15.90
CA GLY A 26 1.80 -11.89 15.00
C GLY A 26 1.33 -10.56 14.42
N GLN A 27 0.06 -10.52 14.00
CA GLN A 27 -0.59 -9.30 13.56
C GLN A 27 -1.02 -8.49 14.80
N VAL A 28 -0.46 -7.30 14.94
CA VAL A 28 -0.71 -6.35 16.04
C VAL A 28 -1.50 -5.14 15.53
N TYR A 29 -1.09 -4.67 14.36
CA TYR A 29 -1.63 -3.54 13.61
C TYR A 29 -2.57 -4.02 12.49
N PHE A 30 -3.67 -3.32 12.33
CA PHE A 30 -4.70 -3.56 11.32
C PHE A 30 -5.01 -2.24 10.63
N ARG A 31 -5.25 -2.27 9.32
CA ARG A 31 -5.51 -1.07 8.52
C ARG A 31 -6.78 -0.37 9.02
N ASP A 32 -6.74 0.94 9.21
CA ASP A 32 -7.82 1.70 9.87
C ASP A 32 -8.30 2.91 9.05
N GLU A 33 -9.21 2.65 8.13
CA GLU A 33 -9.91 3.68 7.34
C GLU A 33 -10.94 4.49 8.17
N GLY A 34 -11.04 4.23 9.48
CA GLY A 34 -11.90 4.95 10.41
C GLY A 34 -11.39 6.37 10.73
N VAL A 35 -10.07 6.55 10.77
CA VAL A 35 -9.40 7.82 11.13
C VAL A 35 -9.76 8.92 10.13
N LYS A 36 -10.39 10.00 10.58
CA LYS A 36 -10.90 11.05 9.69
C LYS A 36 -9.83 12.08 9.34
N VAL A 37 -9.80 12.48 8.08
CA VAL A 37 -8.96 13.59 7.60
C VAL A 37 -9.86 14.61 6.96
N HIS A 38 -9.69 15.88 7.36
CA HIS A 38 -10.43 17.01 6.81
C HIS A 38 -9.47 17.98 6.12
N ALA A 39 -9.81 18.41 4.90
CA ALA A 39 -9.07 19.43 4.16
C ALA A 39 -10.05 20.40 3.49
N TRP A 40 -9.77 21.70 3.53
CA TRP A 40 -10.64 22.75 2.96
C TRP A 40 -12.11 22.71 3.41
N SER A 41 -12.39 22.19 4.61
CA SER A 41 -13.74 21.92 5.17
C SER A 41 -14.50 20.75 4.53
N LEU A 42 -13.80 19.86 3.83
CA LEU A 42 -14.32 18.62 3.24
C LEU A 42 -13.67 17.38 3.88
N ASP A 43 -14.44 16.31 4.00
CA ASP A 43 -13.94 15.00 4.42
C ASP A 43 -13.14 14.36 3.28
N GLN A 44 -11.94 13.89 3.58
CA GLN A 44 -11.04 13.27 2.62
C GLN A 44 -11.26 11.75 2.64
N SER A 45 -12.28 11.27 1.92
CA SER A 45 -12.74 9.86 1.92
C SER A 45 -11.71 8.86 1.38
N MET A 46 -10.60 9.34 0.82
CA MET A 46 -9.53 8.54 0.24
C MET A 46 -8.15 8.85 0.83
N ALA A 47 -8.09 9.64 1.92
CA ALA A 47 -6.86 10.14 2.54
C ALA A 47 -5.77 9.07 2.75
N TRP A 48 -6.19 7.88 3.17
CA TRP A 48 -5.33 6.75 3.54
C TRP A 48 -5.18 5.70 2.44
N CYS A 49 -5.48 6.04 1.17
CA CYS A 49 -5.29 5.12 0.05
C CYS A 49 -3.81 4.87 -0.28
N GLY A 50 -2.88 5.68 0.26
CA GLY A 50 -1.45 5.55 0.06
C GLY A 50 -0.93 6.15 -1.25
N GLY A 51 -1.49 7.26 -1.72
CA GLY A 51 -0.97 8.07 -2.84
C GLY A 51 -1.14 7.45 -4.23
N LEU A 52 -1.11 8.26 -5.30
CA LEU A 52 -1.17 7.78 -6.69
C LEU A 52 -0.01 8.43 -7.49
N ASP A 53 0.73 7.64 -8.28
CA ASP A 53 1.81 8.17 -9.14
C ASP A 53 1.58 7.74 -10.60
N GLN A 54 1.28 6.46 -10.83
CA GLN A 54 0.98 5.90 -12.16
C GLN A 54 -0.36 5.13 -12.19
N PRO A 55 -1.50 5.80 -11.93
CA PRO A 55 -2.79 5.14 -11.82
C PRO A 55 -3.34 4.73 -13.18
N GLN A 56 -3.67 3.44 -13.33
CA GLN A 56 -4.55 2.96 -14.39
C GLN A 56 -5.96 2.73 -13.84
N PHE A 57 -6.97 3.17 -14.58
CA PHE A 57 -8.36 3.14 -14.12
C PHE A 57 -9.15 2.00 -14.77
N ALA A 58 -10.04 1.41 -14.00
CA ALA A 58 -11.09 0.51 -14.45
C ALA A 58 -12.34 0.66 -13.57
N LEU A 59 -13.49 0.27 -14.11
CA LEU A 59 -14.76 0.25 -13.41
C LEU A 59 -15.25 -1.19 -13.25
N GLY A 60 -15.93 -1.46 -12.14
CA GLY A 60 -16.61 -2.72 -11.90
C GLY A 60 -17.39 -2.67 -10.61
N ASP A 61 -18.61 -3.18 -10.56
CA ASP A 61 -19.38 -3.34 -9.31
C ASP A 61 -18.65 -4.35 -8.40
N LEU A 62 -18.03 -3.88 -7.31
CA LEU A 62 -17.19 -4.70 -6.42
C LEU A 62 -18.01 -5.38 -5.32
N ASN A 63 -19.20 -4.84 -5.01
CA ASN A 63 -20.01 -5.20 -3.84
C ASN A 63 -21.42 -5.77 -4.20
N HIS A 64 -21.75 -5.78 -5.50
CA HIS A 64 -23.01 -6.16 -6.12
C HIS A 64 -24.22 -5.28 -5.71
N ASP A 65 -24.02 -3.96 -5.54
CA ASP A 65 -25.09 -2.99 -5.25
C ASP A 65 -25.73 -2.34 -6.48
N GLY A 66 -25.18 -2.61 -7.67
CA GLY A 66 -25.69 -2.15 -8.97
C GLY A 66 -25.10 -0.83 -9.45
N LYS A 67 -24.05 -0.31 -8.79
CA LYS A 67 -23.25 0.84 -9.25
C LYS A 67 -21.87 0.38 -9.71
N GLN A 68 -21.22 1.17 -10.55
CA GLN A 68 -19.81 0.94 -10.86
C GLN A 68 -18.95 1.45 -9.70
N ASP A 69 -18.11 0.58 -9.14
CA ASP A 69 -17.07 0.98 -8.21
C ASP A 69 -15.75 1.22 -8.97
N LEU A 70 -14.87 2.03 -8.39
CA LEU A 70 -13.62 2.42 -9.02
C LEU A 70 -12.48 1.48 -8.61
N VAL A 71 -11.74 1.00 -9.60
CA VAL A 71 -10.53 0.20 -9.43
C VAL A 71 -9.35 0.99 -10.01
N ILE A 72 -8.31 1.20 -9.20
CA ILE A 72 -7.06 1.83 -9.63
C ILE A 72 -5.91 0.84 -9.48
N TYR A 73 -5.13 0.66 -10.54
CA TYR A 73 -3.92 -0.17 -10.54
C TYR A 73 -2.67 0.70 -10.64
N GLU A 74 -1.82 0.65 -9.61
CA GLU A 74 -0.48 1.27 -9.62
C GLU A 74 0.50 0.32 -10.32
N ARG A 75 0.91 0.68 -11.54
CA ARG A 75 1.68 -0.22 -12.42
C ARG A 75 2.99 -0.74 -11.80
N ASP A 76 3.83 0.15 -11.27
CA ASP A 76 5.18 -0.21 -10.84
C ASP A 76 5.22 -0.84 -9.44
N THR A 77 4.37 -0.40 -8.49
CA THR A 77 4.23 -1.08 -7.19
C THR A 77 3.35 -2.34 -7.25
N LYS A 78 2.61 -2.53 -8.34
CA LYS A 78 1.67 -3.63 -8.60
C LYS A 78 0.54 -3.71 -7.58
N GLN A 79 0.09 -2.55 -7.10
CA GLN A 79 -0.96 -2.45 -6.09
C GLN A 79 -2.30 -2.16 -6.75
N ILE A 80 -3.32 -2.91 -6.34
CA ILE A 80 -4.71 -2.64 -6.67
C ILE A 80 -5.33 -1.89 -5.50
N LYS A 81 -5.99 -0.78 -5.83
CA LYS A 81 -6.78 0.06 -4.93
C LYS A 81 -8.24 -0.04 -5.37
N THR A 82 -9.15 -0.09 -4.42
CA THR A 82 -10.58 -0.31 -4.66
C THR A 82 -11.39 0.71 -3.90
N PHE A 83 -12.37 1.34 -4.56
CA PHE A 83 -13.15 2.44 -4.01
C PHE A 83 -14.64 2.27 -4.32
N ILE A 84 -15.48 2.18 -3.29
CA ILE A 84 -16.92 1.94 -3.44
C ILE A 84 -17.67 3.25 -3.73
N ASN A 85 -18.56 3.27 -4.72
CA ASN A 85 -19.40 4.42 -5.04
C ASN A 85 -20.64 4.51 -4.13
N ARG A 86 -20.59 5.40 -3.13
CA ARG A 86 -21.71 5.71 -2.24
C ARG A 86 -22.71 6.71 -2.82
N GLY A 87 -22.35 7.39 -3.91
CA GLY A 87 -23.08 8.49 -4.54
C GLY A 87 -24.23 8.06 -5.44
N SER A 88 -24.51 8.88 -6.46
CA SER A 88 -25.57 8.67 -7.45
C SER A 88 -25.06 8.99 -8.86
N ALA A 89 -25.86 8.65 -9.88
CA ALA A 89 -25.57 9.01 -11.28
C ALA A 89 -25.22 10.50 -11.47
N GLY A 90 -24.17 10.78 -12.25
CA GLY A 90 -23.54 12.09 -12.47
C GLY A 90 -22.93 12.75 -11.23
N HIS A 91 -22.91 12.06 -10.08
CA HIS A 91 -22.42 12.56 -8.80
C HIS A 91 -21.88 11.39 -7.96
N PRO A 92 -20.81 10.72 -8.40
CA PRO A 92 -20.24 9.60 -7.67
C PRO A 92 -19.61 10.11 -6.36
N ASP A 93 -19.62 9.25 -5.35
CA ASP A 93 -18.94 9.48 -4.07
C ASP A 93 -18.11 8.25 -3.78
N TYR A 94 -16.90 8.21 -4.34
CA TYR A 94 -15.98 7.08 -4.20
C TYR A 94 -15.30 7.12 -2.82
N HIS A 95 -15.38 6.03 -2.06
CA HIS A 95 -14.73 5.87 -0.75
C HIS A 95 -13.72 4.74 -0.82
N PHE A 96 -12.50 4.96 -0.31
CA PHE A 96 -11.47 3.94 -0.37
C PHE A 96 -11.78 2.75 0.55
N GLU A 97 -11.83 1.54 -0.02
CA GLU A 97 -12.27 0.31 0.65
C GLU A 97 -11.32 -0.85 0.26
N PRO A 98 -10.14 -0.95 0.91
CA PRO A 98 -9.03 -1.81 0.48
C PRO A 98 -9.29 -3.31 0.59
N GLN A 99 -10.34 -3.74 1.29
CA GLN A 99 -10.68 -5.14 1.49
C GLN A 99 -11.14 -5.86 0.22
N TYR A 100 -11.52 -5.15 -0.85
CA TYR A 100 -11.90 -5.77 -2.13
C TYR A 100 -10.67 -6.11 -2.98
N ALA A 101 -9.57 -5.36 -2.89
CA ALA A 101 -8.33 -5.63 -3.60
C ALA A 101 -7.77 -7.06 -3.36
N LYS A 102 -8.07 -7.67 -2.20
CA LYS A 102 -7.69 -9.07 -1.87
C LYS A 102 -8.26 -10.12 -2.84
N ASN A 103 -9.35 -9.79 -3.54
CA ASN A 103 -10.08 -10.71 -4.42
C ASN A 103 -9.53 -10.74 -5.85
N PHE A 104 -8.63 -9.82 -6.18
CA PHE A 104 -7.91 -9.79 -7.45
C PHE A 104 -6.70 -10.73 -7.41
N PRO A 105 -6.36 -11.39 -8.53
CA PRO A 105 -5.09 -12.09 -8.68
C PRO A 105 -3.93 -11.07 -8.78
N PRO A 106 -2.67 -11.52 -8.69
CA PRO A 106 -1.53 -10.68 -9.02
C PRO A 106 -1.60 -10.22 -10.50
N VAL A 107 -1.68 -8.91 -10.71
CA VAL A 107 -1.73 -8.26 -12.03
C VAL A 107 -0.32 -7.84 -12.46
N ASP A 108 -0.09 -7.70 -13.78
CA ASP A 108 1.18 -7.28 -14.37
C ASP A 108 0.96 -6.32 -15.56
N GLU A 109 1.77 -5.26 -15.60
CA GLU A 109 1.78 -4.11 -16.57
C GLU A 109 0.48 -3.32 -16.79
N TYR A 110 -0.65 -3.98 -17.01
CA TYR A 110 -1.94 -3.32 -17.24
C TYR A 110 -3.11 -4.04 -16.57
N LEU A 111 -4.16 -3.28 -16.24
CA LEU A 111 -5.43 -3.79 -15.73
C LEU A 111 -6.58 -3.31 -16.63
N LYS A 112 -7.39 -4.25 -17.10
CA LYS A 112 -8.64 -4.01 -17.85
C LYS A 112 -9.76 -4.87 -17.26
N LEU A 113 -10.94 -4.29 -17.08
CA LEU A 113 -12.14 -4.96 -16.58
C LEU A 113 -13.24 -4.82 -17.63
N GLU A 114 -13.53 -5.92 -18.33
CA GLU A 114 -14.43 -5.93 -19.49
C GLU A 114 -15.29 -7.21 -19.43
N ASP A 115 -16.61 -7.14 -19.61
CA ASP A 115 -17.48 -8.32 -19.65
C ASP A 115 -17.40 -8.99 -21.04
N TYR A 116 -16.46 -9.93 -21.21
CA TYR A 116 -16.32 -10.64 -22.50
C TYR A 116 -17.45 -11.64 -22.74
N ASN A 117 -18.03 -12.14 -21.65
CA ASN A 117 -18.88 -13.31 -21.68
C ASN A 117 -20.38 -12.97 -21.66
N ARG A 118 -20.70 -11.68 -21.49
CA ARG A 118 -22.04 -11.07 -21.52
C ARG A 118 -22.95 -11.60 -20.41
N ASP A 119 -22.38 -11.84 -19.21
CA ASP A 119 -23.13 -12.21 -18.01
C ASP A 119 -23.38 -11.04 -17.02
N GLY A 120 -22.92 -9.84 -17.36
CA GLY A 120 -23.05 -8.62 -16.56
C GLY A 120 -22.01 -8.50 -15.45
N VAL A 121 -20.99 -9.38 -15.42
CA VAL A 121 -19.88 -9.34 -14.46
C VAL A 121 -18.59 -9.00 -15.21
N PRO A 122 -17.81 -7.98 -14.80
CA PRO A 122 -16.56 -7.66 -15.48
C PRO A 122 -15.53 -8.77 -15.31
N ASP A 123 -14.92 -9.20 -16.42
CA ASP A 123 -13.80 -10.13 -16.46
C ASP A 123 -12.46 -9.38 -16.48
N LEU A 124 -11.43 -9.93 -15.85
CA LEU A 124 -10.12 -9.29 -15.74
C LEU A 124 -9.18 -9.74 -16.86
N PHE A 125 -8.63 -8.74 -17.56
CA PHE A 125 -7.58 -8.88 -18.55
C PHE A 125 -6.31 -8.17 -18.07
N HIS A 126 -5.18 -8.88 -18.08
CA HIS A 126 -3.86 -8.32 -17.79
C HIS A 126 -2.77 -9.04 -18.59
N LYS A 127 -1.51 -8.58 -18.47
CA LYS A 127 -0.39 -9.26 -19.13
C LYS A 127 -0.17 -10.67 -18.61
N GLY A 128 -0.22 -11.62 -19.53
CA GLY A 128 0.19 -13.01 -19.34
C GLY A 128 1.60 -13.32 -19.86
N LEU A 129 1.89 -14.61 -20.05
CA LEU A 129 3.14 -15.06 -20.67
C LEU A 129 3.25 -14.53 -22.12
N PRO A 130 4.32 -13.77 -22.40
CA PRO A 130 4.22 -12.40 -22.93
C PRO A 130 2.99 -12.17 -23.84
N GLY A 131 1.85 -11.87 -23.24
CA GLY A 131 0.59 -11.74 -23.97
C GLY A 131 -0.56 -11.30 -23.08
N VAL A 132 -1.77 -11.80 -23.36
CA VAL A 132 -2.98 -11.48 -22.59
C VAL A 132 -3.42 -12.72 -21.80
N ASP A 133 -3.51 -12.61 -20.47
CA ASP A 133 -4.16 -13.60 -19.59
C ASP A 133 -5.55 -13.09 -19.17
N VAL A 134 -6.53 -14.00 -19.16
CA VAL A 134 -7.93 -13.72 -18.86
C VAL A 134 -8.37 -14.46 -17.60
N TYR A 135 -9.04 -13.76 -16.71
CA TYR A 135 -9.65 -14.28 -15.50
C TYR A 135 -11.14 -13.98 -15.51
N ARG A 136 -11.98 -15.01 -15.38
CA ARG A 136 -13.43 -14.84 -15.35
C ARG A 136 -13.89 -14.22 -14.03
N GLY A 137 -14.67 -13.15 -14.11
CA GLY A 137 -15.35 -12.52 -12.98
C GLY A 137 -16.49 -13.39 -12.43
N TYR A 138 -16.74 -13.29 -11.13
CA TYR A 138 -17.93 -13.83 -10.47
C TYR A 138 -18.12 -13.19 -9.10
N TYR A 139 -19.37 -13.10 -8.64
CA TYR A 139 -19.67 -12.71 -7.25
C TYR A 139 -19.55 -13.91 -6.31
N ASN A 140 -18.82 -13.73 -5.21
CA ASN A 140 -18.68 -14.75 -4.17
C ASN A 140 -19.91 -14.79 -3.22
N ALA A 141 -19.90 -15.67 -2.21
CA ALA A 141 -21.02 -15.82 -1.27
C ALA A 141 -21.31 -14.59 -0.37
N ASN A 142 -20.40 -13.61 -0.35
CA ASN A 142 -20.55 -12.32 0.33
C ASN A 142 -20.94 -11.19 -0.64
N ASN A 143 -21.29 -11.51 -1.89
CA ASN A 143 -21.50 -10.57 -2.99
C ASN A 143 -20.26 -9.74 -3.40
N GLU A 144 -19.05 -10.14 -3.02
CA GLU A 144 -17.84 -9.43 -3.48
C GLU A 144 -17.42 -9.94 -4.87
N LEU A 145 -17.01 -9.04 -5.77
CA LEU A 145 -16.39 -9.41 -7.05
C LEU A 145 -15.11 -10.21 -6.79
N CYS A 146 -14.95 -11.31 -7.51
CA CYS A 146 -13.85 -12.26 -7.43
C CYS A 146 -13.50 -12.79 -8.82
N PHE A 147 -12.29 -13.31 -8.97
CA PHE A 147 -11.76 -13.76 -10.25
C PHE A 147 -11.27 -15.21 -10.20
N THR A 148 -11.48 -15.96 -11.27
CA THR A 148 -10.87 -17.28 -11.48
C THR A 148 -10.13 -17.32 -12.82
N HIS A 149 -8.89 -17.80 -12.82
CA HIS A 149 -8.10 -17.90 -14.05
C HIS A 149 -8.85 -18.74 -15.10
N TYR A 150 -9.07 -18.16 -16.27
CA TYR A 150 -9.66 -18.84 -17.41
C TYR A 150 -8.55 -19.42 -18.30
N LYS A 151 -7.82 -18.57 -19.02
CA LYS A 151 -6.69 -18.94 -19.88
C LYS A 151 -5.87 -17.74 -20.34
N GLY A 152 -4.62 -18.00 -20.72
CA GLY A 152 -3.88 -17.12 -21.63
C GLY A 152 -4.41 -17.22 -23.06
N LEU A 153 -4.37 -16.12 -23.80
CA LEU A 153 -4.85 -16.04 -25.18
C LEU A 153 -3.74 -16.40 -26.18
N TYR A 154 -4.06 -17.36 -27.05
CA TYR A 154 -3.19 -17.86 -28.11
C TYR A 154 -3.97 -17.94 -29.42
N TYR A 155 -3.26 -17.81 -30.53
CA TYR A 155 -3.79 -18.01 -31.89
C TYR A 155 -2.83 -18.86 -32.72
N ASN A 156 -3.36 -19.55 -33.73
CA ASN A 156 -2.54 -20.32 -34.66
C ASN A 156 -1.78 -19.38 -35.60
N ASN A 157 -0.44 -19.45 -35.64
CA ASN A 157 0.32 -18.62 -36.58
C ASN A 157 0.30 -19.18 -38.01
N ASP A 158 0.33 -18.26 -38.96
CA ASP A 158 0.45 -18.50 -40.40
C ASP A 158 1.66 -19.36 -40.80
N THR A 159 2.70 -19.44 -39.96
CA THR A 159 3.93 -20.15 -40.31
C THR A 159 3.84 -21.68 -40.19
N HIS A 160 2.75 -22.25 -39.66
CA HIS A 160 2.43 -23.69 -39.61
C HIS A 160 3.49 -24.62 -38.98
N SER A 161 4.58 -24.07 -38.42
CA SER A 161 5.81 -24.81 -38.09
C SER A 161 6.31 -24.57 -36.66
N ILE A 162 5.64 -23.71 -35.89
CA ILE A 162 6.03 -23.30 -34.54
C ILE A 162 4.91 -23.56 -33.50
N GLY A 163 3.74 -24.06 -33.93
CA GLY A 163 2.55 -24.21 -33.08
C GLY A 163 1.81 -22.90 -32.86
N ASP A 164 0.86 -22.89 -31.92
CA ASP A 164 0.14 -21.67 -31.54
C ASP A 164 1.07 -20.69 -30.80
N VAL A 165 0.79 -19.39 -30.93
CA VAL A 165 1.55 -18.32 -30.29
C VAL A 165 0.60 -17.39 -29.53
N ASN A 166 1.13 -16.78 -28.48
CA ASN A 166 0.45 -15.80 -27.66
C ASN A 166 -0.11 -14.63 -28.49
N VAL A 167 -1.27 -14.12 -28.09
CA VAL A 167 -1.73 -12.77 -28.46
C VAL A 167 -0.76 -11.80 -27.82
N TYR A 168 0.10 -11.17 -28.62
CA TYR A 168 1.24 -10.43 -28.10
C TYR A 168 0.84 -8.99 -27.76
N VAL A 169 1.23 -8.57 -26.56
CA VAL A 169 1.27 -7.17 -26.14
C VAL A 169 2.72 -6.90 -25.73
N GLU A 170 3.31 -5.80 -26.19
CA GLU A 170 4.66 -5.41 -25.80
C GLU A 170 4.71 -5.16 -24.29
N PRO A 171 5.73 -5.64 -23.55
CA PRO A 171 5.81 -5.39 -22.12
C PRO A 171 5.78 -3.89 -21.81
N SER A 172 4.86 -3.50 -20.91
CA SER A 172 4.54 -2.12 -20.50
C SER A 172 3.54 -1.37 -21.40
N ASP A 173 3.14 -1.89 -22.57
CA ASP A 173 2.08 -1.29 -23.38
C ASP A 173 0.69 -1.59 -22.80
N ILE A 174 -0.28 -0.69 -23.02
CA ILE A 174 -1.70 -0.93 -22.75
C ILE A 174 -2.40 -1.26 -24.09
N PRO A 175 -3.02 -2.45 -24.24
CA PRO A 175 -3.81 -2.80 -25.42
C PRO A 175 -5.23 -2.24 -25.34
N ALA A 176 -5.90 -2.14 -26.49
CA ALA A 176 -7.34 -1.89 -26.54
C ALA A 176 -8.10 -3.22 -26.63
N LEU A 177 -9.19 -3.31 -25.86
CA LEU A 177 -10.15 -4.42 -25.86
C LEU A 177 -11.54 -3.83 -26.03
N LEU A 178 -12.26 -4.24 -27.08
CA LEU A 178 -13.58 -3.74 -27.46
C LEU A 178 -14.13 -4.60 -28.60
N ASP A 179 -15.44 -4.57 -28.84
CA ASP A 179 -16.07 -5.15 -30.03
C ASP A 179 -15.72 -4.30 -31.27
N MET A 180 -14.83 -4.80 -32.13
CA MET A 180 -14.27 -4.01 -33.25
C MET A 180 -15.10 -4.08 -34.54
N ASP A 181 -16.02 -5.02 -34.68
CA ASP A 181 -16.84 -5.18 -35.90
C ASP A 181 -18.35 -5.32 -35.67
N GLY A 182 -18.80 -5.19 -34.41
CA GLY A 182 -20.20 -5.03 -34.03
C GLY A 182 -20.96 -6.34 -33.86
N ASP A 183 -20.27 -7.46 -33.64
CA ASP A 183 -20.89 -8.79 -33.47
C ASP A 183 -21.20 -9.13 -32.00
N GLY A 184 -20.67 -8.34 -31.07
CA GLY A 184 -20.88 -8.40 -29.64
C GLY A 184 -19.92 -9.32 -28.88
N ASP A 185 -18.85 -9.84 -29.49
CA ASP A 185 -17.72 -10.43 -28.76
C ASP A 185 -16.49 -9.49 -28.74
N LEU A 186 -15.57 -9.67 -27.78
CA LEU A 186 -14.47 -8.71 -27.55
C LEU A 186 -13.21 -9.06 -28.34
N ASP A 187 -12.76 -8.08 -29.12
CA ASP A 187 -11.56 -8.08 -29.93
C ASP A 187 -10.38 -7.37 -29.27
N ILE A 188 -9.17 -7.55 -29.81
CA ILE A 188 -7.94 -6.98 -29.25
C ILE A 188 -7.11 -6.27 -30.32
N ILE A 189 -6.82 -4.98 -30.10
CA ILE A 189 -5.82 -4.21 -30.86
C ILE A 189 -4.59 -3.99 -29.97
N ALA A 190 -3.41 -4.38 -30.47
CA ALA A 190 -2.15 -4.19 -29.76
C ALA A 190 -0.97 -3.94 -30.71
N TYR A 191 0.07 -3.27 -30.22
CA TYR A 191 1.33 -3.17 -30.93
C TYR A 191 2.06 -4.53 -30.97
N TRP A 192 2.47 -4.95 -32.16
CA TRP A 192 3.32 -6.13 -32.36
C TRP A 192 4.72 -5.93 -31.75
N SER A 193 5.44 -7.03 -31.46
CA SER A 193 6.82 -7.15 -30.89
C SER A 193 7.99 -6.36 -31.53
N GLY A 194 7.68 -5.42 -32.41
CA GLY A 194 8.58 -4.40 -32.93
C GLY A 194 8.06 -2.98 -32.71
N GLY A 195 6.99 -2.77 -31.94
CA GLY A 195 6.43 -1.47 -31.55
C GLY A 195 5.84 -0.59 -32.65
N ALA A 196 6.15 -0.83 -33.93
CA ALA A 196 5.81 0.09 -35.00
C ALA A 196 4.41 -0.09 -35.61
N LYS A 197 3.70 -1.21 -35.38
CA LYS A 197 2.43 -1.51 -36.07
C LYS A 197 1.38 -2.14 -35.16
N LEU A 198 0.14 -1.71 -35.36
CA LEU A 198 -1.05 -2.26 -34.73
C LEU A 198 -1.49 -3.55 -35.42
N TYR A 199 -1.64 -4.60 -34.62
CA TYR A 199 -2.18 -5.88 -35.01
C TYR A 199 -3.60 -6.00 -34.50
N TYR A 200 -4.49 -6.47 -35.36
CA TYR A 200 -5.88 -6.78 -35.03
C TYR A 200 -6.01 -8.29 -34.81
N TYR A 201 -6.24 -8.65 -33.55
CA TYR A 201 -6.56 -10.00 -33.12
C TYR A 201 -8.07 -10.11 -32.97
N LYS A 202 -8.73 -10.73 -33.96
CA LYS A 202 -10.17 -10.97 -33.93
C LYS A 202 -10.49 -12.22 -33.12
N ASN A 203 -11.45 -12.14 -32.21
CA ASN A 203 -12.13 -13.25 -31.59
C ASN A 203 -13.22 -13.79 -32.55
N TYR A 204 -13.30 -15.11 -32.68
CA TYR A 204 -14.23 -15.79 -33.60
C TYR A 204 -15.30 -16.56 -32.81
N GLN A 205 -15.71 -16.06 -31.65
CA GLN A 205 -16.75 -16.74 -30.85
C GLN A 205 -18.09 -16.66 -31.56
N VAL A 206 -18.41 -15.52 -32.19
CA VAL A 206 -19.64 -15.35 -32.97
C VAL A 206 -19.56 -16.04 -34.35
N GLU A 207 -18.51 -15.85 -35.16
CA GLU A 207 -18.40 -16.49 -36.50
C GLU A 207 -18.51 -18.01 -36.46
N ASP A 208 -17.74 -18.64 -35.56
CA ASP A 208 -17.65 -20.10 -35.50
C ASP A 208 -18.80 -20.70 -34.66
N GLY A 209 -19.69 -19.85 -34.10
CA GLY A 209 -20.91 -20.25 -33.40
C GLY A 209 -20.69 -20.87 -32.02
N TYR A 210 -19.65 -20.42 -31.31
CA TYR A 210 -19.36 -20.84 -29.93
C TYR A 210 -20.28 -20.13 -28.91
N PRO A 211 -20.43 -20.65 -27.68
CA PRO A 211 -21.12 -19.94 -26.60
C PRO A 211 -20.34 -18.70 -26.14
N ASN A 212 -21.03 -17.73 -25.54
CA ASN A 212 -20.44 -16.45 -25.11
C ASN A 212 -19.26 -16.59 -24.12
N ASP A 213 -19.15 -17.69 -23.37
CA ASP A 213 -18.02 -17.95 -22.46
C ASP A 213 -16.76 -18.52 -23.15
N SER A 214 -16.72 -18.43 -24.48
CA SER A 214 -15.60 -18.83 -25.32
C SER A 214 -14.85 -17.63 -25.89
N ILE A 215 -13.53 -17.75 -26.01
CA ILE A 215 -12.67 -16.78 -26.71
C ILE A 215 -11.81 -17.58 -27.70
N ILE A 216 -11.87 -17.28 -28.99
CA ILE A 216 -11.24 -18.02 -30.10
C ILE A 216 -10.47 -17.03 -30.99
N ILE A 217 -9.26 -16.67 -30.58
CA ILE A 217 -8.51 -15.61 -31.27
C ILE A 217 -7.87 -16.10 -32.58
N LYS A 218 -7.96 -15.29 -33.63
CA LYS A 218 -7.23 -15.39 -34.90
C LYS A 218 -6.66 -14.01 -35.26
N LEU A 219 -5.50 -13.96 -35.91
CA LEU A 219 -4.92 -12.70 -36.37
C LEU A 219 -5.61 -12.26 -37.67
N ALA A 220 -6.36 -11.16 -37.63
CA ALA A 220 -7.11 -10.61 -38.76
C ALA A 220 -6.30 -9.61 -39.60
N ASP A 221 -5.58 -8.69 -38.96
CA ASP A 221 -4.72 -7.71 -39.65
C ASP A 221 -3.35 -7.54 -38.94
N ARG A 222 -2.29 -7.30 -39.71
CA ARG A 222 -0.92 -7.00 -39.25
C ARG A 222 -0.57 -5.51 -39.28
N CYS A 223 -1.53 -4.70 -39.72
CA CYS A 223 -1.40 -3.28 -40.01
C CYS A 223 -2.80 -2.67 -40.02
N TRP A 224 -3.51 -2.84 -38.90
CA TRP A 224 -4.78 -2.17 -38.65
C TRP A 224 -4.58 -0.64 -38.72
N GLY A 225 -5.59 0.08 -39.23
CA GLY A 225 -5.50 1.53 -39.46
C GLY A 225 -4.52 1.98 -40.57
N LYS A 226 -3.81 1.07 -41.25
CA LYS A 226 -2.85 1.40 -42.34
C LYS A 226 -1.84 2.49 -41.96
N LEU A 227 -1.21 2.34 -40.81
CA LEU A 227 -0.22 3.27 -40.27
C LEU A 227 1.05 2.56 -39.77
N ASP A 228 2.10 3.33 -39.50
CA ASP A 228 3.16 2.91 -38.57
C ASP A 228 3.61 4.03 -37.61
N GLN A 229 3.97 3.60 -36.40
CA GLN A 229 4.53 4.42 -35.34
C GLN A 229 6.07 4.48 -35.50
N VAL A 230 6.64 5.65 -35.27
CA VAL A 230 8.08 5.93 -35.45
C VAL A 230 8.60 6.79 -34.29
N PHE A 231 9.91 7.02 -34.23
CA PHE A 231 10.52 7.97 -33.28
C PHE A 231 10.23 9.44 -33.64
N LYS A 232 8.95 9.80 -33.71
CA LYS A 232 8.40 11.15 -33.88
C LYS A 232 7.08 11.21 -33.12
N ARG A 233 6.66 12.41 -32.71
CA ARG A 233 5.32 12.70 -32.14
C ARG A 233 4.15 12.37 -33.10
N ALA A 234 4.45 12.04 -34.36
CA ALA A 234 3.45 11.83 -35.41
C ALA A 234 3.66 10.47 -36.09
N HIS A 235 2.59 9.69 -36.17
CA HIS A 235 2.54 8.43 -36.92
C HIS A 235 2.61 8.70 -38.42
N ASN A 236 3.16 7.76 -39.20
CA ASN A 236 3.01 7.79 -40.65
C ASN A 236 1.65 7.18 -41.02
N LEU A 237 0.78 7.98 -41.62
CA LEU A 237 -0.55 7.57 -42.10
C LEU A 237 -0.50 7.06 -43.55
N ASN A 238 -1.54 6.36 -43.99
CA ASN A 238 -1.68 5.81 -45.35
C ASN A 238 -0.51 4.90 -45.78
N VAL A 239 0.01 4.10 -44.86
CA VAL A 239 1.08 3.12 -45.09
C VAL A 239 0.55 1.90 -45.82
N THR A 240 1.05 1.65 -47.03
CA THR A 240 0.78 0.41 -47.76
C THR A 240 1.39 -0.78 -47.04
N CYS A 241 0.55 -1.70 -46.58
CA CYS A 241 0.92 -2.95 -45.95
C CYS A 241 0.56 -4.14 -46.85
N ASP A 242 1.51 -5.05 -47.08
CA ASP A 242 1.24 -6.30 -47.80
C ASP A 242 0.51 -7.28 -46.87
N ASN A 243 -0.82 -7.25 -46.97
CA ASN A 243 -1.74 -8.12 -46.25
C ASN A 243 -2.23 -9.28 -47.13
N SER A 244 -1.47 -9.73 -48.15
CA SER A 244 -1.96 -10.73 -49.11
C SER A 244 -2.22 -12.12 -48.48
N GLY A 245 -3.45 -12.30 -47.97
CA GLY A 245 -4.06 -13.58 -47.64
C GLY A 245 -3.36 -14.41 -46.55
N LEU A 246 -2.91 -13.76 -45.45
CA LEU A 246 -2.24 -14.39 -44.28
C LEU A 246 -1.17 -15.45 -44.65
N THR A 247 -0.53 -15.32 -45.81
CA THR A 247 0.49 -16.24 -46.34
C THR A 247 1.61 -15.44 -46.99
N GLY A 248 2.22 -14.58 -46.20
CA GLY A 248 3.25 -13.64 -46.64
C GLY A 248 3.97 -13.03 -45.43
N LEU A 249 5.30 -13.01 -45.55
CA LEU A 249 6.31 -12.43 -44.67
C LEU A 249 5.80 -11.73 -43.38
N LYS A 250 6.29 -12.20 -42.22
CA LYS A 250 6.39 -11.38 -41.01
C LYS A 250 6.98 -10.01 -41.39
N PRO A 251 6.51 -8.89 -40.80
CA PRO A 251 7.17 -7.60 -40.97
C PRO A 251 8.67 -7.77 -40.73
N ALA A 252 9.48 -7.35 -41.70
CA ALA A 252 10.94 -7.42 -41.54
C ALA A 252 11.31 -6.62 -40.28
N GLY A 253 12.13 -7.20 -39.41
CA GLY A 253 12.58 -6.54 -38.18
C GLY A 253 13.41 -5.31 -38.50
N GLY A 254 12.74 -4.17 -38.63
CA GLY A 254 13.37 -2.88 -38.91
C GLY A 254 14.15 -2.35 -37.71
N PRO A 255 15.09 -1.41 -37.93
CA PRO A 255 15.81 -0.74 -36.84
C PRO A 255 14.91 0.20 -36.01
N ASN A 256 13.73 0.56 -36.53
CA ASN A 256 12.77 1.45 -35.88
C ASN A 256 11.81 0.61 -35.02
N ARG A 257 12.23 0.24 -33.81
CA ARG A 257 11.31 -0.30 -32.80
C ARG A 257 10.80 0.82 -31.91
N HIS A 258 9.49 0.97 -31.74
CA HIS A 258 8.91 1.96 -30.83
C HIS A 258 8.01 1.30 -29.79
N THR A 259 8.60 0.90 -28.67
CA THR A 259 7.91 0.26 -27.54
C THR A 259 7.50 1.32 -26.51
N GLY A 260 6.45 1.06 -25.74
CA GLY A 260 5.97 1.96 -24.70
C GLY A 260 4.82 2.83 -25.20
N ASN A 261 3.69 2.18 -25.49
CA ASN A 261 2.50 2.78 -26.07
C ASN A 261 1.23 2.48 -25.25
N CYS A 262 0.30 3.42 -25.17
CA CYS A 262 -0.95 3.29 -24.41
C CYS A 262 -2.15 3.57 -25.33
N LEU A 263 -2.82 2.51 -25.78
CA LEU A 263 -3.93 2.59 -26.71
C LEU A 263 -5.28 2.78 -26.01
N CYS A 264 -6.07 3.72 -26.51
CA CYS A 264 -7.48 3.87 -26.17
C CYS A 264 -8.29 4.09 -27.46
N LEU A 265 -9.16 3.14 -27.81
CA LEU A 265 -10.00 3.18 -29.01
C LEU A 265 -11.42 3.62 -28.63
N PHE A 266 -12.01 4.50 -29.43
CA PHE A 266 -13.40 4.94 -29.32
C PHE A 266 -13.87 5.54 -30.65
N ASP A 267 -15.17 5.50 -30.95
CA ASP A 267 -15.76 6.19 -32.09
C ASP A 267 -15.98 7.66 -31.69
N SER A 268 -15.26 8.59 -32.32
CA SER A 268 -15.27 10.00 -31.88
C SER A 268 -16.21 10.91 -32.67
N ASP A 269 -16.78 10.45 -33.78
CA ASP A 269 -17.75 11.22 -34.57
C ASP A 269 -19.04 10.47 -34.96
N GLY A 270 -19.21 9.24 -34.46
CA GLY A 270 -20.45 8.46 -34.49
C GLY A 270 -20.70 7.75 -35.81
N ASP A 271 -19.66 7.51 -36.62
CA ASP A 271 -19.79 6.92 -37.95
C ASP A 271 -19.72 5.37 -37.97
N GLY A 272 -19.30 4.76 -36.85
CA GLY A 272 -19.20 3.32 -36.67
C GLY A 272 -17.86 2.70 -37.06
N ASP A 273 -16.83 3.50 -37.36
CA ASP A 273 -15.43 3.05 -37.28
C ASP A 273 -14.67 3.67 -36.10
N TYR A 274 -13.67 2.94 -35.59
CA TYR A 274 -12.98 3.32 -34.35
C TYR A 274 -11.76 4.20 -34.63
N ASP A 275 -11.77 5.39 -34.04
CA ASP A 275 -10.60 6.24 -33.85
C ASP A 275 -9.75 5.72 -32.70
N TYR A 276 -8.56 6.31 -32.50
CA TYR A 276 -7.79 6.03 -31.30
C TYR A 276 -6.94 7.18 -30.79
N MET A 277 -6.69 7.14 -29.48
CA MET A 277 -5.62 7.86 -28.83
C MET A 277 -4.42 6.94 -28.58
N ASP A 278 -3.22 7.49 -28.76
CA ASP A 278 -1.94 6.85 -28.50
C ASP A 278 -1.10 7.71 -27.57
N GLY A 279 -0.76 7.15 -26.42
CA GLY A 279 0.19 7.71 -25.47
C GLY A 279 1.54 7.05 -25.59
N ASN A 280 2.63 7.83 -25.53
CA ASN A 280 3.94 7.35 -25.97
C ASN A 280 5.08 7.68 -24.98
N VAL A 281 5.93 6.70 -24.66
CA VAL A 281 7.08 6.85 -23.73
C VAL A 281 8.11 7.90 -24.14
N SER A 282 8.12 8.34 -25.40
CA SER A 282 9.06 9.37 -25.90
C SER A 282 8.54 10.81 -25.78
N TYR A 283 7.26 11.02 -25.42
CA TYR A 283 6.60 12.32 -25.54
C TYR A 283 5.71 12.68 -24.34
N SER A 284 5.53 13.98 -24.13
CA SER A 284 4.66 14.60 -23.12
C SER A 284 3.20 14.73 -23.54
N ASP A 285 2.92 14.34 -24.79
CA ASP A 285 1.71 14.71 -25.51
C ASP A 285 0.99 13.44 -25.93
N LEU A 286 -0.34 13.49 -25.92
CA LEU A 286 -1.18 12.45 -26.44
C LEU A 286 -1.44 12.69 -27.93
N GLN A 287 -1.36 11.64 -28.74
CA GLN A 287 -1.80 11.68 -30.13
C GLN A 287 -3.26 11.23 -30.18
N TYR A 288 -4.12 11.98 -30.87
CA TYR A 288 -5.42 11.48 -31.34
C TYR A 288 -5.32 11.27 -32.85
N ILE A 289 -5.75 10.11 -33.33
CA ILE A 289 -5.63 9.68 -34.73
C ILE A 289 -7.03 9.32 -35.23
N LYS A 290 -7.46 10.01 -36.31
CA LYS A 290 -8.77 9.78 -36.90
C LYS A 290 -8.73 8.66 -37.95
N ASN A 291 -9.59 7.67 -37.79
CA ASN A 291 -9.97 6.72 -38.82
C ASN A 291 -10.85 7.43 -39.87
N GLY A 292 -10.98 6.83 -41.04
CA GLY A 292 -11.67 7.49 -42.14
C GLY A 292 -12.24 6.51 -43.14
N LYS A 293 -12.62 5.32 -42.67
CA LYS A 293 -13.04 4.21 -43.53
C LYS A 293 -14.47 4.43 -43.99
N VAL A 294 -15.36 4.90 -43.13
CA VAL A 294 -16.77 5.13 -43.44
C VAL A 294 -16.93 6.33 -44.38
N GLU A 295 -16.44 7.52 -44.03
CA GLU A 295 -16.70 8.75 -44.82
C GLU A 295 -15.90 8.80 -46.14
N ASN A 296 -14.74 8.13 -46.22
CA ASN A 296 -14.03 7.94 -47.50
C ASN A 296 -14.43 6.64 -48.24
N SER A 297 -15.31 5.82 -47.65
CA SER A 297 -15.76 4.52 -48.19
C SER A 297 -14.60 3.57 -48.53
N TYR A 298 -13.60 3.48 -47.65
CA TYR A 298 -12.49 2.54 -47.78
C TYR A 298 -12.91 1.11 -47.39
N PRO A 299 -12.29 0.08 -47.98
CA PRO A 299 -12.64 -1.31 -47.72
C PRO A 299 -12.10 -1.87 -46.39
N VAL A 300 -11.27 -1.10 -45.68
CA VAL A 300 -10.58 -1.48 -44.43
C VAL A 300 -10.25 -0.22 -43.61
N ASP A 301 -10.14 -0.37 -42.30
CA ASP A 301 -9.78 0.70 -41.36
C ASP A 301 -8.46 1.35 -41.75
N SER A 302 -8.50 2.67 -41.91
CA SER A 302 -7.46 3.46 -42.57
C SER A 302 -7.42 4.85 -41.96
N MET A 303 -6.38 5.14 -41.19
CA MET A 303 -6.21 6.40 -40.49
C MET A 303 -5.84 7.52 -41.46
N VAL A 304 -6.64 8.58 -41.47
CA VAL A 304 -6.58 9.67 -42.46
C VAL A 304 -6.03 10.99 -41.90
N SER A 305 -6.15 11.23 -40.59
CA SER A 305 -5.65 12.46 -39.95
C SER A 305 -5.24 12.23 -38.49
N GLN A 306 -4.61 13.23 -37.86
CA GLN A 306 -4.17 13.17 -36.46
C GLN A 306 -4.04 14.59 -35.85
N ASP A 307 -4.35 14.75 -34.56
CA ASP A 307 -3.86 15.84 -33.70
C ASP A 307 -2.73 15.28 -32.82
N THR A 308 -1.51 15.76 -33.03
CA THR A 308 -0.30 15.27 -32.33
C THR A 308 -0.15 15.78 -30.90
N THR A 309 -1.07 16.62 -30.44
CA THR A 309 -0.95 17.42 -29.20
C THR A 309 -2.15 17.33 -28.27
N TRP A 310 -3.26 16.72 -28.72
CA TRP A 310 -4.59 16.72 -28.10
C TRP A 310 -5.17 18.12 -27.86
N GLN A 311 -6.39 18.35 -28.35
CA GLN A 311 -7.09 19.65 -28.29
C GLN A 311 -6.15 20.86 -28.51
N SER A 312 -5.45 20.91 -29.65
CA SER A 312 -4.47 21.97 -29.96
C SER A 312 -4.96 23.44 -29.86
N ASN A 313 -6.27 23.67 -29.72
CA ASN A 313 -6.89 24.98 -29.49
C ASN A 313 -7.64 25.10 -28.13
N GLY A 314 -7.50 24.11 -27.24
CA GLY A 314 -8.21 23.96 -25.96
C GLY A 314 -7.26 23.90 -24.76
N HIS A 315 -7.57 23.02 -23.80
CA HIS A 315 -6.68 22.75 -22.66
C HIS A 315 -5.49 21.88 -23.10
N ILE A 316 -4.26 22.31 -22.81
CA ILE A 316 -3.04 21.57 -23.14
C ILE A 316 -2.76 20.57 -22.01
N LEU A 317 -3.04 19.30 -22.27
CA LEU A 317 -2.67 18.20 -21.37
C LEU A 317 -1.15 18.21 -21.13
N ASN A 318 -0.74 18.21 -19.87
CA ASN A 318 0.68 18.23 -19.48
C ASN A 318 1.02 17.03 -18.59
N LEU A 319 1.20 15.87 -19.21
CA LEU A 319 1.72 14.66 -18.58
C LEU A 319 3.11 14.39 -19.21
N PRO A 320 4.22 14.83 -18.58
CA PRO A 320 5.51 15.08 -19.24
C PRO A 320 6.14 13.90 -20.00
N VAL A 321 5.76 12.67 -19.66
CA VAL A 321 6.18 11.45 -20.35
C VAL A 321 5.05 10.43 -20.24
N TRP A 322 4.69 9.80 -21.36
CA TRP A 322 3.84 8.61 -21.42
C TRP A 322 2.44 8.79 -20.76
N PRO A 323 1.58 9.67 -21.30
CA PRO A 323 0.18 9.69 -20.88
C PRO A 323 -0.52 8.37 -21.23
N ALA A 324 -1.31 7.80 -20.33
CA ALA A 324 -2.31 6.78 -20.63
C ALA A 324 -3.70 7.43 -20.71
N THR A 325 -4.61 6.84 -21.48
CA THR A 325 -6.00 7.31 -21.65
C THR A 325 -6.98 6.20 -21.30
N PHE A 326 -8.08 6.59 -20.64
CA PHE A 326 -9.17 5.71 -20.24
C PHE A 326 -10.49 6.33 -20.70
N TRP A 327 -11.29 5.53 -21.43
CA TRP A 327 -12.59 5.90 -21.98
C TRP A 327 -13.69 5.21 -21.18
N MET A 328 -14.33 5.93 -20.25
CA MET A 328 -15.21 5.32 -19.25
C MET A 328 -16.18 6.32 -18.60
N ASP A 329 -17.36 5.82 -18.24
CA ASP A 329 -18.43 6.53 -17.53
C ASP A 329 -18.05 6.70 -16.04
N ILE A 330 -17.08 7.59 -15.76
CA ILE A 330 -16.45 7.72 -14.45
C ILE A 330 -17.31 8.54 -13.47
N ASP A 331 -18.18 9.41 -13.98
CA ASP A 331 -19.18 10.12 -13.18
C ASP A 331 -20.57 9.44 -13.12
N GLN A 332 -20.79 8.39 -13.92
CA GLN A 332 -22.00 7.57 -13.94
C GLN A 332 -23.25 8.34 -14.39
N ASP A 333 -23.12 9.36 -15.24
CA ASP A 333 -24.26 10.07 -15.85
C ASP A 333 -24.88 9.32 -17.05
N GLY A 334 -24.10 8.41 -17.68
CA GLY A 334 -24.54 7.53 -18.75
C GLY A 334 -23.88 7.77 -20.11
N ASP A 335 -22.98 8.74 -20.24
CA ASP A 335 -21.96 8.74 -21.29
C ASP A 335 -20.52 8.66 -20.74
N LYS A 336 -19.59 8.23 -21.59
CA LYS A 336 -18.20 8.00 -21.20
C LYS A 336 -17.39 9.28 -21.29
N ASP A 337 -16.44 9.39 -20.38
CA ASP A 337 -15.49 10.49 -20.24
C ASP A 337 -14.07 10.07 -20.62
N LEU A 338 -13.20 11.08 -20.76
CA LEU A 338 -11.76 10.88 -20.87
C LEU A 338 -11.06 11.19 -19.54
N VAL A 339 -10.45 10.15 -18.98
CA VAL A 339 -9.45 10.27 -17.91
C VAL A 339 -8.07 10.03 -18.51
N PHE A 340 -7.12 10.92 -18.22
CA PHE A 340 -5.72 10.79 -18.60
C PHE A 340 -4.86 10.65 -17.36
N ALA A 341 -3.83 9.81 -17.40
CA ALA A 341 -2.87 9.72 -16.30
C ALA A 341 -1.43 9.43 -16.73
N ALA A 342 -0.48 9.69 -15.84
CA ALA A 342 0.91 9.29 -16.00
C ALA A 342 1.06 7.75 -16.01
N HIS A 343 1.96 7.22 -16.85
CA HIS A 343 2.29 5.78 -16.93
C HIS A 343 3.79 5.50 -16.76
N LEU A 344 4.55 6.45 -16.19
CA LEU A 344 6.00 6.31 -15.95
C LEU A 344 6.45 6.92 -14.62
N ASP A 345 7.30 6.18 -13.90
CA ASP A 345 7.91 6.58 -12.62
C ASP A 345 8.74 7.87 -12.75
N GLY A 346 8.59 8.79 -11.78
CA GLY A 346 9.40 10.01 -11.70
C GLY A 346 9.03 11.13 -12.69
N THR A 347 7.79 11.12 -13.17
CA THR A 347 7.18 12.19 -13.98
C THR A 347 6.36 13.15 -13.10
N GLU A 348 5.40 13.88 -13.67
CA GLU A 348 4.38 14.64 -12.93
C GLU A 348 3.65 13.72 -11.93
N ASN A 349 3.67 14.10 -10.65
CA ASN A 349 3.39 13.23 -9.49
C ASN A 349 2.43 13.85 -8.46
N TYR A 350 1.71 14.92 -8.82
CA TYR A 350 0.64 15.55 -8.01
C TYR A 350 -0.42 16.25 -8.87
N ARG A 351 -0.16 16.40 -10.18
CA ARG A 351 -1.15 16.70 -11.22
C ARG A 351 -1.11 15.61 -12.30
N SER A 352 -1.08 14.36 -11.83
CA SER A 352 -0.86 13.15 -12.62
C SER A 352 -2.15 12.55 -13.20
N VAL A 353 -3.33 13.16 -12.96
CA VAL A 353 -4.64 12.65 -13.38
C VAL A 353 -5.54 13.78 -13.90
N ALA A 354 -5.68 13.90 -15.22
CA ALA A 354 -6.55 14.89 -15.84
C ALA A 354 -7.90 14.31 -16.24
N PHE A 355 -8.98 15.08 -16.05
CA PHE A 355 -10.36 14.68 -16.33
C PHE A 355 -11.03 15.66 -17.30
N TYR A 356 -11.68 15.10 -18.33
CA TYR A 356 -12.46 15.81 -19.32
C TYR A 356 -13.84 15.16 -19.40
N GLU A 357 -14.84 15.86 -18.87
CA GLU A 357 -16.26 15.47 -18.90
C GLU A 357 -16.75 15.47 -20.35
N ASN A 358 -17.46 14.42 -20.74
CA ASN A 358 -18.26 14.43 -21.95
C ASN A 358 -19.57 15.17 -21.70
N THR A 359 -19.85 16.17 -22.54
CA THR A 359 -21.07 16.99 -22.44
C THR A 359 -22.03 16.74 -23.60
N GLY A 360 -21.85 15.60 -24.28
CA GLY A 360 -22.49 15.23 -25.53
C GLY A 360 -23.23 13.90 -25.43
N SER A 361 -22.57 12.84 -25.91
CA SER A 361 -22.97 11.43 -25.80
C SER A 361 -21.85 10.55 -26.36
N ASP A 362 -21.82 9.24 -26.08
CA ASP A 362 -20.87 8.29 -26.68
C ASP A 362 -20.82 8.34 -28.22
N ALA A 363 -21.94 8.62 -28.89
CA ALA A 363 -22.03 8.68 -30.36
C ALA A 363 -21.77 10.07 -30.95
N SER A 364 -21.51 11.09 -30.12
CA SER A 364 -21.10 12.43 -30.56
C SER A 364 -20.49 13.17 -29.36
N PRO A 365 -19.27 12.80 -28.94
CA PRO A 365 -18.69 13.28 -27.70
C PRO A 365 -18.26 14.76 -27.76
N VAL A 366 -18.39 15.46 -26.64
CA VAL A 366 -18.00 16.87 -26.48
C VAL A 366 -17.20 17.06 -25.19
N PHE A 367 -15.89 16.84 -25.28
CA PHE A 367 -14.99 16.82 -24.13
C PHE A 367 -14.63 18.21 -23.59
N THR A 368 -15.06 18.49 -22.37
CA THR A 368 -14.79 19.71 -21.62
C THR A 368 -13.85 19.44 -20.45
N PHE A 369 -12.68 20.08 -20.44
CA PHE A 369 -11.71 19.98 -19.34
C PHE A 369 -12.31 20.38 -17.99
N LYS A 370 -11.99 19.60 -16.93
CA LYS A 370 -12.46 19.83 -15.56
C LYS A 370 -11.34 19.97 -14.53
N SER A 371 -10.33 19.10 -14.55
CA SER A 371 -9.23 19.12 -13.58
C SER A 371 -7.97 18.44 -14.13
N ASP A 372 -6.80 18.80 -13.59
CA ASP A 372 -5.50 18.10 -13.74
C ASP A 372 -5.15 17.26 -12.49
N SER A 373 -6.00 17.27 -11.46
CA SER A 373 -5.82 16.59 -10.17
C SER A 373 -7.07 15.79 -9.75
N PHE A 374 -7.79 15.24 -10.74
CA PHE A 374 -8.96 14.41 -10.48
C PHE A 374 -8.60 13.23 -9.57
N ILE A 375 -9.46 12.93 -8.59
CA ILE A 375 -9.23 12.02 -7.45
C ILE A 375 -8.13 12.50 -6.47
N LEU A 376 -7.02 13.07 -6.94
CA LEU A 376 -5.91 13.54 -6.11
C LEU A 376 -6.34 14.61 -5.07
N ASP A 377 -7.34 15.43 -5.40
CA ASP A 377 -7.90 16.44 -4.47
C ASP A 377 -8.63 15.84 -3.23
N ASN A 378 -8.81 14.51 -3.16
CA ASN A 378 -9.46 13.79 -2.04
C ASN A 378 -8.53 12.82 -1.29
N ILE A 379 -7.25 12.73 -1.68
CA ILE A 379 -6.23 11.90 -1.02
C ILE A 379 -5.23 12.79 -0.27
N MET A 380 -4.47 12.23 0.67
CA MET A 380 -3.25 12.89 1.12
C MET A 380 -2.12 12.54 0.17
N ASP A 381 -1.48 13.56 -0.39
CA ASP A 381 -0.36 13.40 -1.32
C ASP A 381 0.71 14.48 -1.11
N ALA A 382 1.97 14.04 -1.05
CA ALA A 382 3.16 14.85 -0.92
C ALA A 382 4.09 14.81 -2.15
N GLY A 383 3.63 14.26 -3.29
CA GLY A 383 4.41 14.08 -4.52
C GLY A 383 5.04 12.69 -4.59
N THR A 384 6.37 12.59 -4.63
CA THR A 384 7.07 11.29 -4.54
C THR A 384 7.67 11.10 -3.15
N GLY A 385 7.57 9.89 -2.60
CA GLY A 385 8.30 9.38 -1.45
C GLY A 385 8.01 10.12 -0.15
N SER A 386 6.90 9.81 0.52
CA SER A 386 6.47 10.50 1.75
C SER A 386 7.17 10.03 3.03
N TYR A 387 7.34 10.97 3.95
CA TYR A 387 7.98 10.81 5.25
C TYR A 387 7.10 11.43 6.34
N PRO A 388 6.22 10.65 6.99
CA PRO A 388 5.39 11.13 8.10
C PRO A 388 6.22 11.30 9.38
N LEU A 389 5.83 12.25 10.22
CA LEU A 389 6.35 12.50 11.56
C LEU A 389 5.18 12.92 12.46
N PHE A 390 5.08 12.29 13.65
CA PHE A 390 4.16 12.73 14.69
C PHE A 390 4.88 13.63 15.70
N TYR A 391 4.33 14.81 15.97
CA TYR A 391 4.91 15.78 16.90
C TYR A 391 3.86 16.79 17.38
N ASP A 392 3.83 17.11 18.69
CA ASP A 392 2.96 18.14 19.27
C ASP A 392 3.52 19.53 18.96
N TYR A 393 3.09 20.09 17.81
CA TYR A 393 3.65 21.34 17.28
C TYR A 393 3.08 22.57 18.01
N ASP A 394 1.76 22.65 18.17
CA ASP A 394 1.14 23.81 18.83
C ASP A 394 1.09 23.73 20.37
N ARG A 395 1.65 22.66 20.94
CA ARG A 395 1.79 22.41 22.39
C ARG A 395 0.44 22.22 23.09
N ASP A 396 -0.59 21.71 22.39
CA ASP A 396 -1.89 21.40 22.99
C ASP A 396 -1.94 20.03 23.69
N GLY A 397 -0.88 19.23 23.56
CA GLY A 397 -0.72 17.92 24.20
C GLY A 397 -1.12 16.75 23.31
N LYS A 398 -1.43 16.97 22.03
CA LYS A 398 -1.69 15.93 21.04
C LYS A 398 -0.58 15.90 19.98
N PRO A 399 -0.15 14.73 19.50
CA PRO A 399 0.78 14.65 18.38
C PRO A 399 0.07 15.02 17.07
N ASP A 400 0.45 16.14 16.46
CA ASP A 400 0.08 16.50 15.09
C ASP A 400 0.86 15.68 14.07
N LEU A 401 0.38 15.64 12.82
CA LEU A 401 1.05 14.96 11.71
C LEU A 401 1.73 15.99 10.78
N ILE A 402 3.05 15.88 10.65
CA ILE A 402 3.85 16.59 9.65
C ILE A 402 4.30 15.57 8.59
N VAL A 403 4.18 15.91 7.31
CA VAL A 403 4.52 15.03 6.18
C VAL A 403 5.51 15.73 5.26
N GLY A 404 6.72 15.19 5.16
CA GLY A 404 7.69 15.60 4.15
C GLY A 404 7.76 14.63 2.97
N SER A 405 8.56 14.94 1.94
CA SER A 405 8.68 14.07 0.75
C SER A 405 10.02 14.21 0.00
N ASP A 406 10.33 13.29 -0.94
CA ASP A 406 11.39 13.49 -1.95
C ASP A 406 11.08 14.71 -2.85
N GLY A 407 9.80 14.94 -3.13
CA GLY A 407 9.30 16.22 -3.61
C GLY A 407 8.24 16.15 -4.72
N TYR A 408 7.75 17.33 -5.07
CA TYR A 408 6.79 17.57 -6.15
C TYR A 408 7.52 17.85 -7.46
N TYR A 409 7.04 17.26 -8.54
CA TYR A 409 7.61 17.42 -9.87
C TYR A 409 7.58 18.88 -10.35
N GLN A 410 8.68 19.30 -10.97
CA GLN A 410 8.84 20.61 -11.59
C GLN A 410 9.04 20.42 -13.10
N SER A 411 8.53 21.35 -13.92
CA SER A 411 8.58 21.28 -15.39
C SER A 411 9.98 21.25 -16.03
N ASN A 412 11.04 21.37 -15.23
CA ASN A 412 12.43 21.17 -15.64
C ASN A 412 12.98 19.77 -15.29
N GLY A 413 12.13 18.85 -14.81
CA GLY A 413 12.50 17.49 -14.36
C GLY A 413 13.13 17.43 -12.96
N ALA A 414 13.15 18.52 -12.20
CA ALA A 414 13.61 18.50 -10.81
C ALA A 414 12.46 18.12 -9.84
N MET A 415 12.81 17.54 -8.70
CA MET A 415 11.89 17.38 -7.56
C MET A 415 12.12 18.52 -6.55
N ARG A 416 11.03 19.02 -5.96
CA ARG A 416 11.06 20.09 -4.96
C ARG A 416 10.11 19.81 -3.81
N SER A 417 10.64 19.60 -2.62
CA SER A 417 9.88 19.21 -1.43
C SER A 417 9.11 20.37 -0.79
N LYS A 418 8.12 20.00 0.03
CA LYS A 418 7.44 20.84 1.01
C LYS A 418 7.30 20.04 2.30
N LEU A 419 6.80 20.69 3.36
CA LEU A 419 6.15 19.98 4.47
C LEU A 419 4.64 20.26 4.40
N THR A 420 3.84 19.23 4.60
CA THR A 420 2.39 19.37 4.86
C THR A 420 2.15 19.21 6.35
N TYR A 421 1.32 20.08 6.94
CA TYR A 421 0.97 20.07 8.36
C TYR A 421 -0.53 19.82 8.54
N TYR A 422 -0.85 18.74 9.24
CA TYR A 422 -2.20 18.39 9.68
C TYR A 422 -2.28 18.45 11.21
N LYS A 423 -3.09 19.37 11.73
CA LYS A 423 -3.37 19.44 13.16
C LYS A 423 -4.19 18.22 13.60
N ASN A 424 -3.84 17.65 14.74
CA ASN A 424 -4.61 16.62 15.41
C ASN A 424 -5.88 17.21 16.04
N THR A 425 -7.01 16.90 15.44
CA THR A 425 -8.34 17.32 15.89
C THR A 425 -9.08 16.23 16.65
N SER A 426 -8.43 15.09 16.91
CA SER A 426 -9.01 13.90 17.54
C SER A 426 -9.76 14.23 18.83
N THR A 427 -10.84 13.48 19.04
CA THR A 427 -11.51 13.38 20.33
C THR A 427 -11.28 11.99 20.89
N ALA A 428 -11.44 11.79 22.20
CA ALA A 428 -11.19 10.47 22.80
C ALA A 428 -12.00 9.37 22.08
N TRP A 429 -11.32 8.30 21.66
CA TRP A 429 -11.88 7.17 20.89
C TRP A 429 -12.33 7.51 19.45
N ASN A 430 -11.89 8.65 18.90
CA ASN A 430 -12.22 9.09 17.55
C ASN A 430 -11.08 9.96 16.99
N ALA A 431 -10.11 9.28 16.40
CA ALA A 431 -8.94 9.87 15.75
C ALA A 431 -9.34 10.72 14.53
N SER A 432 -8.85 11.97 14.49
CA SER A 432 -9.00 12.84 13.33
C SER A 432 -7.86 13.85 13.16
N LEU A 433 -7.59 14.18 11.90
CA LEU A 433 -6.59 15.15 11.47
C LEU A 433 -7.24 16.23 10.60
N THR A 434 -6.71 17.44 10.60
CA THR A 434 -7.21 18.55 9.79
C THR A 434 -6.07 19.34 9.17
N LEU A 435 -6.01 19.37 7.84
CA LEU A 435 -5.01 20.11 7.07
C LEU A 435 -5.00 21.58 7.48
N GLN A 436 -3.82 22.09 7.84
CA GLN A 436 -3.59 23.50 8.15
C GLN A 436 -2.77 24.19 7.05
N ASP A 437 -1.73 23.51 6.54
CA ASP A 437 -0.82 24.09 5.55
C ASP A 437 -0.21 23.00 4.64
N LEU A 438 -0.12 23.28 3.34
CA LEU A 438 0.53 22.44 2.31
C LEU A 438 1.99 22.83 2.04
N ASP A 439 2.43 23.99 2.53
CA ASP A 439 3.81 24.46 2.45
C ASP A 439 4.27 24.99 3.82
N PHE A 440 4.11 24.14 4.83
CA PHE A 440 4.43 24.44 6.21
C PHE A 440 5.89 24.89 6.35
N ASN A 441 6.09 25.95 7.15
CA ASN A 441 7.35 26.70 7.29
C ASN A 441 7.86 27.37 5.98
N GLY A 442 7.05 27.41 4.91
CA GLY A 442 7.41 27.98 3.60
C GLY A 442 8.50 27.19 2.87
N LEU A 443 8.64 25.89 3.16
CA LEU A 443 9.79 25.07 2.75
C LEU A 443 9.96 24.96 1.22
N PHE A 444 8.89 25.12 0.43
CA PHE A 444 9.01 25.18 -1.02
C PHE A 444 10.05 26.22 -1.41
N SER A 445 10.07 27.40 -0.77
CA SER A 445 11.01 28.49 -1.07
C SER A 445 12.49 28.08 -0.95
N ASP A 446 12.81 27.13 -0.08
CA ASP A 446 14.16 26.60 0.16
C ASP A 446 14.69 25.69 -0.98
N ASN A 447 13.83 25.24 -1.90
CA ASN A 447 14.23 24.48 -3.08
C ASN A 447 15.02 23.19 -2.74
N LEU A 448 14.59 22.49 -1.69
CA LEU A 448 15.14 21.18 -1.32
C LEU A 448 14.64 20.08 -2.25
N ALA A 449 15.50 19.11 -2.53
CA ALA A 449 15.12 17.79 -3.04
C ALA A 449 15.29 16.79 -1.88
N GLY A 450 14.18 16.24 -1.40
CA GLY A 450 14.09 15.51 -0.14
C GLY A 450 13.96 16.41 1.09
N ALA A 451 12.94 16.10 1.89
CA ALA A 451 12.70 16.69 3.19
C ALA A 451 12.11 15.64 4.15
N ALA A 452 12.88 14.60 4.49
CA ALA A 452 12.49 13.63 5.52
C ALA A 452 12.63 14.27 6.92
N PRO A 453 11.53 14.54 7.66
CA PRO A 453 11.60 15.36 8.86
C PRO A 453 11.90 14.54 10.13
N ALA A 454 12.70 15.11 11.02
CA ALA A 454 12.75 14.73 12.43
C ALA A 454 12.87 15.98 13.31
N VAL A 455 12.39 15.87 14.55
CA VAL A 455 12.30 16.98 15.50
C VAL A 455 12.87 16.57 16.86
N GLY A 456 13.62 17.47 17.51
CA GLY A 456 14.18 17.29 18.84
C GLY A 456 15.31 18.28 19.17
N ASP A 457 15.61 18.45 20.46
CA ASP A 457 16.64 19.37 20.98
C ASP A 457 18.07 18.91 20.62
N LEU A 458 18.53 19.25 19.42
CA LEU A 458 19.80 18.79 18.86
C LEU A 458 20.97 19.69 19.25
N ASP A 459 20.72 20.99 19.45
CA ASP A 459 21.72 21.94 19.95
C ASP A 459 21.83 22.03 21.49
N ASN A 460 20.98 21.25 22.18
CA ASN A 460 20.94 21.05 23.63
C ASN A 460 20.70 22.36 24.40
N ASP A 461 19.75 23.18 23.93
CA ASP A 461 19.25 24.39 24.60
C ASP A 461 17.85 24.27 25.22
N GLY A 462 17.22 23.11 25.04
CA GLY A 462 15.91 22.78 25.61
C GLY A 462 14.74 23.08 24.68
N LYS A 463 14.97 23.47 23.42
CA LYS A 463 13.92 23.70 22.42
C LYS A 463 14.08 22.71 21.28
N ASP A 464 12.99 22.07 20.87
CA ASP A 464 13.05 21.06 19.82
C ASP A 464 13.29 21.69 18.43
N ASP A 465 14.43 21.39 17.82
CA ASP A 465 14.82 21.82 16.48
C ASP A 465 14.18 20.96 15.39
N LEU A 466 14.17 21.44 14.14
CA LEU A 466 13.78 20.66 12.97
C LEU A 466 15.01 20.30 12.12
N VAL A 467 15.16 19.02 11.79
CA VAL A 467 16.12 18.53 10.78
C VAL A 467 15.39 17.90 9.60
N LEU A 468 15.90 18.16 8.40
CA LEU A 468 15.37 17.61 7.15
C LEU A 468 16.46 16.82 6.42
N GLY A 469 16.22 15.53 6.23
CA GLY A 469 17.05 14.66 5.39
C GLY A 469 16.73 14.85 3.91
N LYS A 470 17.77 15.04 3.10
CA LYS A 470 17.67 15.31 1.66
C LYS A 470 17.91 14.06 0.82
N SER A 471 17.40 14.05 -0.41
CA SER A 471 17.56 12.94 -1.36
C SER A 471 19.03 12.76 -1.80
N ASP A 472 19.87 13.79 -1.67
CA ASP A 472 21.32 13.70 -1.91
C ASP A 472 22.11 12.97 -0.81
N GLY A 473 21.51 12.74 0.36
CA GLY A 473 22.15 12.10 1.51
C GLY A 473 22.58 13.07 2.62
N THR A 474 22.46 14.37 2.39
CA THR A 474 22.83 15.41 3.36
C THR A 474 21.66 15.86 4.23
N ILE A 475 21.92 16.66 5.28
CA ILE A 475 20.91 17.12 6.23
C ILE A 475 20.90 18.65 6.32
N ALA A 476 19.71 19.25 6.22
CA ALA A 476 19.45 20.65 6.56
C ALA A 476 18.93 20.78 7.99
N PHE A 477 19.32 21.85 8.69
CA PHE A 477 19.02 22.09 10.11
C PHE A 477 18.38 23.47 10.32
N TYR A 478 17.29 23.49 11.06
CA TYR A 478 16.45 24.64 11.38
C TYR A 478 16.31 24.74 12.91
N PRO A 479 17.13 25.56 13.58
CA PRO A 479 17.09 25.69 15.03
C PRO A 479 15.80 26.37 15.46
N ASN A 480 15.26 25.96 16.60
CA ASN A 480 14.04 26.53 17.14
C ASN A 480 14.31 27.86 17.83
N THR A 481 13.84 28.95 17.24
CA THR A 481 14.08 30.32 17.74
C THR A 481 13.01 30.84 18.69
N ALA A 482 12.05 29.99 19.08
CA ALA A 482 10.98 30.36 20.01
C ALA A 482 11.53 30.81 21.37
N ALA A 483 10.78 31.67 22.06
CA ALA A 483 11.24 32.29 23.31
C ALA A 483 11.42 31.30 24.49
N THR A 484 10.73 30.16 24.47
CA THR A 484 10.78 29.10 25.49
C THR A 484 10.45 27.74 24.89
N ALA A 485 10.91 26.66 25.52
CA ALA A 485 10.56 25.27 25.18
C ALA A 485 9.05 25.00 25.09
N ALA A 486 8.27 25.65 25.97
CA ALA A 486 6.82 25.49 26.08
C ALA A 486 6.01 26.36 25.09
N ALA A 487 6.67 27.15 24.24
CA ALA A 487 6.02 27.80 23.12
C ALA A 487 5.95 26.84 21.92
N GLN A 488 5.01 27.12 21.01
CA GLN A 488 5.02 26.57 19.65
C GLN A 488 6.40 26.86 19.00
N PRO A 489 7.07 25.86 18.39
CA PRO A 489 8.37 26.07 17.76
C PRO A 489 8.36 27.10 16.64
N ASP A 490 9.43 27.90 16.59
CA ASP A 490 9.71 28.84 15.51
C ASP A 490 10.93 28.38 14.73
N TRP A 491 10.68 27.57 13.69
CA TRP A 491 11.68 27.06 12.75
C TRP A 491 11.86 27.97 11.53
N HIS A 492 11.34 29.21 11.54
CA HIS A 492 11.42 30.12 10.41
C HIS A 492 12.86 30.64 10.20
N HIS A 493 13.29 30.70 8.94
CA HIS A 493 14.59 31.28 8.59
C HIS A 493 14.49 32.69 8.01
N SER A 494 15.32 33.60 8.56
CA SER A 494 15.54 34.94 7.99
C SER A 494 16.49 34.87 6.80
N VAL A 495 15.95 34.50 5.63
CA VAL A 495 16.50 34.65 4.27
C VAL A 495 17.82 33.90 3.98
N ASN A 496 17.73 32.84 3.15
CA ASN A 496 18.82 32.25 2.36
C ASN A 496 20.01 31.58 3.10
N THR A 497 19.85 31.08 4.33
CA THR A 497 20.85 30.18 4.94
C THR A 497 20.22 28.99 5.64
N GLN A 498 19.79 27.99 4.87
CA GLN A 498 19.71 26.61 5.36
C GLN A 498 21.06 26.23 5.96
N MET A 499 21.09 25.75 7.20
CA MET A 499 22.33 25.27 7.78
C MET A 499 22.57 23.82 7.36
N GLN A 500 23.56 23.63 6.51
CA GLN A 500 24.06 22.28 6.19
C GLN A 500 24.73 21.70 7.44
N LEU A 501 24.19 20.60 7.96
CA LEU A 501 24.68 20.00 9.19
C LEU A 501 26.07 19.37 8.98
N THR A 502 26.99 19.65 9.92
CA THR A 502 28.37 19.13 9.89
C THR A 502 28.70 18.37 11.16
N ASP A 503 29.61 17.40 11.05
CA ASP A 503 30.17 16.72 12.19
C ASP A 503 31.24 17.57 12.91
N SER A 504 31.74 17.06 14.02
CA SER A 504 32.74 17.69 14.89
C SER A 504 34.13 17.83 14.27
N SER A 505 34.36 17.29 13.07
CA SER A 505 35.53 17.59 12.24
C SER A 505 35.31 18.74 11.24
N GLY A 506 34.06 19.21 11.09
CA GLY A 506 33.64 20.17 10.07
C GLY A 506 33.29 19.52 8.73
N THR A 507 33.12 18.20 8.68
CA THR A 507 32.71 17.48 7.46
C THR A 507 31.18 17.49 7.38
N VAL A 508 30.62 17.76 6.20
CA VAL A 508 29.16 17.67 5.96
C VAL A 508 28.68 16.26 6.30
N ILE A 509 27.60 16.17 7.08
CA ILE A 509 26.94 14.89 7.34
C ILE A 509 26.25 14.45 6.06
N ASP A 510 26.74 13.34 5.49
CA ASP A 510 26.28 12.74 4.24
C ASP A 510 26.23 11.21 4.40
N VAL A 511 25.06 10.61 4.15
CA VAL A 511 24.84 9.16 4.12
C VAL A 511 24.72 8.59 2.68
N PHE A 512 25.14 9.38 1.68
CA PHE A 512 25.28 9.04 0.27
C PHE A 512 23.96 8.75 -0.49
N GLY A 513 22.85 9.28 0.02
CA GLY A 513 21.55 9.31 -0.67
C GLY A 513 20.37 9.07 0.27
N ASN A 514 19.29 9.82 0.07
CA ASN A 514 18.01 9.73 0.79
C ASN A 514 18.22 9.59 2.31
N ALA A 515 18.74 10.66 2.92
CA ALA A 515 18.88 10.73 4.38
C ALA A 515 17.49 10.70 5.04
N ALA A 516 17.35 9.88 6.07
CA ALA A 516 16.16 9.81 6.91
C ALA A 516 16.58 9.98 8.39
N PRO A 517 16.70 11.22 8.89
CA PRO A 517 17.14 11.48 10.25
C PRO A 517 16.09 11.04 11.28
N PHE A 518 16.55 10.79 12.51
CA PHE A 518 15.75 10.62 13.70
C PHE A 518 16.58 11.12 14.90
N ILE A 519 15.96 11.85 15.82
CA ILE A 519 16.63 12.43 17.00
C ILE A 519 16.22 11.64 18.24
N TYR A 520 17.18 11.02 18.93
CA TYR A 520 16.94 10.14 20.08
C TYR A 520 18.23 9.96 20.90
N ASP A 521 18.17 9.98 22.23
CA ASP A 521 19.30 9.66 23.12
C ASP A 521 19.61 8.14 23.05
N LEU A 522 20.43 7.73 22.09
CA LEU A 522 20.65 6.32 21.77
C LEU A 522 21.70 5.68 22.70
N ASN A 523 22.59 6.49 23.28
CA ASN A 523 23.60 6.01 24.22
C ASN A 523 23.18 6.11 25.71
N HIS A 524 22.03 6.74 25.99
CA HIS A 524 21.47 7.01 27.31
C HIS A 524 22.37 7.94 28.18
N ASP A 525 23.03 8.92 27.57
CA ASP A 525 23.88 9.90 28.25
C ASP A 525 23.17 11.22 28.63
N GLY A 526 21.91 11.38 28.20
CA GLY A 526 21.05 12.51 28.52
C GLY A 526 21.06 13.64 27.49
N LYS A 527 21.69 13.46 26.32
CA LYS A 527 21.61 14.39 25.17
C LYS A 527 20.99 13.66 23.96
N PRO A 528 20.05 14.27 23.22
CA PRO A 528 19.51 13.64 22.01
C PRO A 528 20.59 13.48 20.93
N ASP A 529 20.84 12.25 20.48
CA ASP A 529 21.75 11.93 19.39
C ASP A 529 21.05 11.99 18.03
N LEU A 530 21.83 11.99 16.94
CA LEU A 530 21.31 11.89 15.58
C LEU A 530 21.56 10.50 14.99
N VAL A 531 20.47 9.80 14.66
CA VAL A 531 20.47 8.55 13.90
C VAL A 531 19.97 8.83 12.49
N VAL A 532 20.64 8.31 11.46
CA VAL A 532 20.33 8.65 10.05
C VAL A 532 20.20 7.39 9.21
N GLY A 533 18.99 7.11 8.74
CA GLY A 533 18.72 6.12 7.69
C GLY A 533 19.17 6.58 6.32
N SER A 534 19.33 5.64 5.38
CA SER A 534 20.02 5.87 4.11
C SER A 534 19.46 5.02 2.98
N LYS A 535 19.69 5.46 1.73
CA LYS A 535 19.46 4.70 0.51
C LYS A 535 20.04 3.28 0.53
N TYR A 536 21.14 3.06 1.27
CA TYR A 536 21.85 1.78 1.37
C TYR A 536 21.42 0.90 2.56
N GLY A 537 20.39 1.28 3.33
CA GLY A 537 19.75 0.45 4.35
C GLY A 537 20.42 0.47 5.73
N TYR A 538 21.64 0.99 5.84
CA TYR A 538 22.28 1.15 7.14
C TYR A 538 21.74 2.37 7.88
N LEU A 539 21.85 2.35 9.22
CA LEU A 539 21.69 3.52 10.08
C LEU A 539 23.07 4.02 10.50
N ALA A 540 23.38 5.29 10.20
CA ALA A 540 24.53 5.98 10.75
C ALA A 540 24.17 6.61 12.11
N TYR A 541 25.10 6.62 13.05
CA TYR A 541 24.92 7.14 14.41
C TYR A 541 25.98 8.19 14.74
N TYR A 542 25.49 9.39 15.04
CA TYR A 542 26.25 10.58 15.40
C TYR A 542 25.90 10.97 16.84
N GLU A 543 26.85 10.77 17.75
CA GLU A 543 26.73 11.14 19.16
C GLU A 543 26.70 12.66 19.32
N ASN A 544 25.75 13.19 20.08
CA ASN A 544 25.68 14.61 20.40
C ASN A 544 26.70 14.95 21.49
N ILE A 545 27.85 15.50 21.11
CA ILE A 545 28.95 15.89 22.01
C ILE A 545 28.95 17.40 22.30
N SER A 546 27.79 18.05 22.19
CA SER A 546 27.61 19.47 22.49
C SER A 546 27.86 19.74 23.97
N THR A 547 28.65 20.77 24.26
CA THR A 547 29.00 21.19 25.63
C THR A 547 28.58 22.63 25.93
N VAL A 548 27.96 23.29 24.97
CA VAL A 548 27.45 24.66 25.05
C VAL A 548 26.05 24.64 24.43
N PRO A 549 24.99 24.87 25.22
CA PRO A 549 23.62 25.03 24.71
C PRO A 549 23.55 26.04 23.57
N GLY A 550 22.76 25.77 22.54
CA GLY A 550 22.63 26.63 21.36
C GLY A 550 23.73 26.38 20.32
N THR A 551 24.47 25.26 20.42
CA THR A 551 25.50 24.88 19.43
C THR A 551 25.52 23.39 19.19
N VAL A 552 25.16 22.95 17.99
CA VAL A 552 25.24 21.54 17.60
C VAL A 552 26.69 21.10 17.42
N LYS A 553 27.06 19.96 18.02
CA LYS A 553 28.34 19.30 17.79
C LYS A 553 28.19 17.78 17.79
N LEU A 554 28.22 17.18 16.61
CA LEU A 554 27.95 15.76 16.40
C LEU A 554 29.22 14.96 16.11
N ALA A 555 29.36 13.75 16.65
CA ALA A 555 30.51 12.88 16.39
C ALA A 555 30.06 11.53 15.80
N LEU A 556 30.42 11.25 14.54
CA LEU A 556 30.20 9.93 13.95
C LEU A 556 30.89 8.87 14.81
N ARG A 557 30.12 7.94 15.37
CA ARG A 557 30.63 6.81 16.17
C ARG A 557 30.52 5.49 15.43
N ASN A 558 29.49 5.31 14.62
CA ASN A 558 29.22 4.07 13.90
C ASN A 558 28.42 4.39 12.62
N ASP A 559 28.94 4.00 11.44
CA ASP A 559 28.23 4.16 10.16
C ASP A 559 27.12 3.12 9.94
N LYS A 560 27.05 2.11 10.82
CA LYS A 560 26.16 0.93 10.74
C LYS A 560 25.69 0.50 12.13
N VAL A 561 25.10 1.42 12.90
CA VAL A 561 24.67 1.15 14.28
C VAL A 561 23.71 -0.03 14.35
N GLY A 562 23.93 -0.93 15.32
CA GLY A 562 23.15 -2.16 15.46
C GLY A 562 23.34 -3.19 14.34
N ASN A 563 24.10 -2.92 13.26
CA ASN A 563 23.96 -3.60 11.98
C ASN A 563 22.50 -3.62 11.46
N VAL A 564 21.70 -2.58 11.79
CA VAL A 564 20.35 -2.41 11.24
C VAL A 564 20.45 -2.31 9.72
N ASN A 565 19.66 -3.15 9.03
CA ASN A 565 19.87 -3.44 7.61
C ASN A 565 18.67 -4.19 6.97
N PRO A 566 17.54 -3.50 6.71
CA PRO A 566 16.38 -4.10 6.06
C PRO A 566 16.69 -4.45 4.59
N ASP A 567 15.90 -5.34 3.99
CA ASP A 567 16.04 -5.81 2.59
C ASP A 567 17.48 -6.23 2.22
N SER A 568 18.10 -6.99 3.12
CA SER A 568 19.55 -7.26 3.09
C SER A 568 20.07 -8.02 1.85
N ASN A 569 19.16 -8.46 0.97
CA ASN A 569 19.39 -9.12 -0.32
C ASN A 569 19.51 -8.17 -1.52
N THR A 570 19.19 -6.88 -1.40
CA THR A 570 19.25 -5.87 -2.49
C THR A 570 20.42 -4.88 -2.30
N PHE A 571 20.76 -4.03 -3.28
CA PHE A 571 21.80 -2.98 -3.06
C PHE A 571 21.23 -1.66 -2.53
N ILE A 572 20.04 -1.28 -2.99
CA ILE A 572 19.30 -0.08 -2.56
C ILE A 572 18.15 -0.55 -1.68
N ARG A 573 18.07 -0.02 -0.46
CA ARG A 573 17.27 -0.56 0.66
C ARG A 573 16.42 0.50 1.38
N TYR A 574 16.74 1.80 1.25
CA TYR A 574 16.00 2.94 1.82
C TYR A 574 15.55 2.73 3.28
N SER A 575 16.51 2.69 4.22
CA SER A 575 16.18 2.61 5.64
C SER A 575 15.57 3.91 6.15
N VAL A 576 14.43 3.82 6.83
CA VAL A 576 13.78 4.94 7.53
C VAL A 576 13.54 4.53 8.98
N PRO A 577 14.35 5.03 9.94
CA PRO A 577 14.21 4.64 11.34
C PRO A 577 13.04 5.34 12.03
N PHE A 578 12.34 4.59 12.89
CA PHE A 578 11.53 5.14 13.98
C PHE A 578 12.06 4.55 15.29
N ILE A 579 12.31 5.40 16.29
CA ILE A 579 12.82 4.98 17.60
C ILE A 579 11.94 5.55 18.71
N GLY A 580 11.22 4.70 19.43
CA GLY A 580 10.36 5.14 20.53
C GLY A 580 9.27 4.15 20.90
N LYS A 581 8.27 4.65 21.61
CA LYS A 581 7.14 3.86 22.10
C LYS A 581 6.22 3.44 20.97
N MET A 582 5.72 2.22 21.11
CA MET A 582 4.64 1.68 20.29
C MET A 582 3.58 0.99 21.16
N ASP A 583 3.72 1.04 22.49
CA ASP A 583 2.78 0.47 23.44
C ASP A 583 2.98 1.06 24.85
N ASN A 584 2.13 0.65 25.78
CA ASN A 584 2.16 1.10 27.18
C ASN A 584 3.13 0.30 28.08
N THR A 585 4.04 -0.53 27.53
CA THR A 585 5.01 -1.27 28.36
C THR A 585 6.11 -0.38 28.94
N GLY A 586 6.28 0.83 28.37
CA GLY A 586 7.41 1.70 28.69
C GLY A 586 8.73 1.23 28.09
N THR A 587 8.68 0.31 27.12
CA THR A 587 9.83 -0.11 26.32
C THR A 587 9.83 0.68 25.01
N ASP A 588 10.98 1.23 24.63
CA ASP A 588 11.17 1.80 23.30
C ASP A 588 11.62 0.72 22.30
N TYR A 589 11.24 0.92 21.05
CA TYR A 589 11.44 0.00 19.93
C TYR A 589 12.16 0.70 18.78
N ILE A 590 12.94 -0.07 18.00
CA ILE A 590 13.40 0.37 16.68
C ILE A 590 12.54 -0.31 15.62
N LEU A 591 11.80 0.49 14.85
CA LEU A 591 11.31 0.11 13.53
C LEU A 591 12.23 0.66 12.46
N CYS A 592 12.28 -0.02 11.32
CA CYS A 592 12.96 0.46 10.13
C CYS A 592 12.10 0.17 8.90
N GLY A 593 11.68 1.24 8.21
CA GLY A 593 11.10 1.18 6.88
C GLY A 593 12.11 0.70 5.83
N SER A 594 11.62 0.26 4.67
CA SER A 594 12.45 -0.42 3.68
C SER A 594 11.95 -0.27 2.24
N LYS A 595 12.85 -0.50 1.27
CA LYS A 595 12.55 -0.47 -0.17
C LYS A 595 11.36 -1.36 -0.52
N SER A 596 11.25 -2.56 0.04
CA SER A 596 10.22 -3.53 -0.31
C SER A 596 8.82 -3.14 0.16
N GLY A 597 8.71 -2.17 1.07
CA GLY A 597 7.47 -1.78 1.74
C GLY A 597 7.27 -2.44 3.10
N ALA A 598 8.07 -3.47 3.42
CA ALA A 598 8.03 -4.14 4.71
C ALA A 598 8.55 -3.25 5.84
N ILE A 599 8.02 -3.44 7.06
CA ILE A 599 8.54 -2.83 8.28
C ILE A 599 9.39 -3.85 9.03
N TYR A 600 10.66 -3.54 9.29
CA TYR A 600 11.56 -4.37 10.08
C TYR A 600 11.53 -3.90 11.54
N ARG A 601 11.62 -4.85 12.49
CA ARG A 601 11.72 -4.54 13.93
C ARG A 601 12.99 -5.11 14.53
N TYR A 602 13.69 -4.29 15.30
CA TYR A 602 14.95 -4.62 15.97
C TYR A 602 14.84 -4.46 17.49
N ASP A 603 15.71 -5.13 18.23
CA ASP A 603 15.74 -5.15 19.70
C ASP A 603 17.19 -5.11 20.23
N GLY A 604 17.38 -4.99 21.55
CA GLY A 604 18.70 -5.03 22.22
C GLY A 604 19.43 -3.69 22.31
N PHE A 605 18.86 -2.61 21.77
CA PHE A 605 19.44 -1.27 21.82
C PHE A 605 19.24 -0.56 23.18
N GLN A 606 18.26 -0.98 23.98
CA GLN A 606 17.80 -0.33 25.23
C GLN A 606 18.83 -0.30 26.37
N THR A 607 20.05 -0.78 26.12
CA THR A 607 21.20 -0.71 27.05
C THR A 607 22.09 0.50 26.81
N GLY A 608 21.81 1.33 25.80
CA GLY A 608 22.68 2.43 25.35
C GLY A 608 23.90 1.97 24.53
N ASN A 609 24.03 0.67 24.25
CA ASN A 609 25.25 0.15 23.61
C ASN A 609 25.17 0.23 22.08
N THR A 610 25.78 1.25 21.50
CA THR A 610 25.84 1.51 20.05
C THR A 610 26.94 0.72 19.31
N THR A 611 27.65 -0.18 19.99
CA THR A 611 28.77 -0.98 19.42
C THR A 611 28.41 -2.45 19.14
N ILE A 612 27.24 -2.92 19.59
CA ILE A 612 26.75 -4.29 19.38
C ILE A 612 25.82 -4.39 18.16
N ALA A 613 25.53 -5.61 17.74
CA ALA A 613 24.44 -5.87 16.81
C ALA A 613 23.09 -5.90 17.54
N TYR A 614 22.08 -5.26 16.95
CA TYR A 614 20.69 -5.30 17.38
C TYR A 614 20.02 -6.48 16.66
N PRO A 615 19.58 -7.54 17.37
CA PRO A 615 18.85 -8.64 16.73
C PRO A 615 17.60 -8.16 16.00
N THR A 616 17.47 -8.54 14.73
CA THR A 616 16.20 -8.46 14.00
C THR A 616 15.20 -9.42 14.64
N ILE A 617 14.07 -8.89 15.10
CA ILE A 617 12.97 -9.67 15.68
C ILE A 617 11.90 -9.96 14.63
N ASP A 618 11.68 -9.02 13.71
CA ASP A 618 10.72 -9.16 12.62
C ASP A 618 11.26 -8.53 11.33
N THR A 619 10.95 -9.13 10.18
CA THR A 619 11.30 -8.64 8.84
C THR A 619 10.10 -8.14 8.06
N MET A 620 8.89 -8.32 8.60
CA MET A 620 7.63 -7.84 8.02
C MET A 620 6.62 -7.70 9.15
N TYR A 621 6.92 -6.75 10.06
CA TYR A 621 6.22 -6.54 11.31
C TYR A 621 4.72 -6.34 11.07
N SER A 622 3.90 -7.12 11.79
CA SER A 622 2.45 -7.15 11.64
C SER A 622 1.93 -7.46 10.22
N PHE A 623 2.76 -8.11 9.39
CA PHE A 623 2.50 -8.38 7.97
C PHE A 623 2.29 -7.11 7.11
N ILE A 624 2.73 -5.94 7.59
CA ILE A 624 2.61 -4.67 6.84
C ILE A 624 3.57 -4.69 5.65
N ASN A 625 3.02 -4.42 4.47
CA ASN A 625 3.74 -4.09 3.25
C ASN A 625 2.89 -3.10 2.44
N ASP A 626 3.30 -1.83 2.40
CA ASP A 626 2.54 -0.75 1.75
C ASP A 626 3.02 -0.42 0.32
N GLY A 627 3.75 -1.32 -0.32
CA GLY A 627 4.45 -1.03 -1.57
C GLY A 627 5.75 -0.25 -1.32
N TRP A 628 6.47 0.12 -2.37
CA TRP A 628 7.89 0.44 -2.21
C TRP A 628 8.16 1.65 -1.29
N ARG A 629 9.28 1.55 -0.55
CA ARG A 629 9.85 2.58 0.33
C ARG A 629 8.95 3.00 1.49
N SER A 630 8.68 2.06 2.40
CA SER A 630 7.95 2.36 3.62
C SER A 630 8.71 3.33 4.54
N ALA A 631 7.98 4.24 5.19
CA ALA A 631 8.47 5.22 6.15
C ALA A 631 7.53 5.27 7.38
N PRO A 632 7.83 4.55 8.49
CA PRO A 632 6.93 4.46 9.64
C PRO A 632 7.03 5.65 10.59
N ALA A 633 5.88 6.15 11.04
CA ALA A 633 5.71 7.01 12.21
C ALA A 633 4.66 6.40 13.14
N VAL A 634 4.88 6.42 14.45
CA VAL A 634 4.01 5.78 15.44
C VAL A 634 3.70 6.74 16.59
N ALA A 635 2.43 6.89 16.93
CA ALA A 635 1.95 7.69 18.08
C ALA A 635 0.55 7.24 18.52
N ASP A 636 0.21 7.44 19.79
CA ASP A 636 -1.17 7.40 20.29
C ASP A 636 -1.83 8.73 19.92
N ILE A 637 -2.67 8.74 18.88
CA ILE A 637 -3.18 10.00 18.31
C ILE A 637 -4.53 10.45 18.86
N ASP A 638 -5.30 9.56 19.49
CA ASP A 638 -6.60 9.88 20.10
C ASP A 638 -6.62 9.82 21.65
N GLY A 639 -5.52 9.36 22.26
CA GLY A 639 -5.31 9.30 23.69
C GLY A 639 -5.91 8.05 24.36
N ASP A 640 -6.26 7.01 23.60
CA ASP A 640 -6.87 5.79 24.14
C ASP A 640 -5.87 4.76 24.68
N GLY A 641 -4.57 5.00 24.49
CA GLY A 641 -3.47 4.14 24.93
C GLY A 641 -3.10 3.04 23.93
N LYS A 642 -3.76 2.96 22.78
CA LYS A 642 -3.27 2.24 21.61
C LYS A 642 -2.50 3.22 20.73
N TYR A 643 -1.57 2.68 19.95
CA TYR A 643 -0.71 3.48 19.09
C TYR A 643 -1.10 3.22 17.64
N GLU A 644 -1.23 4.29 16.87
CA GLU A 644 -1.46 4.29 15.44
C GLU A 644 -0.11 4.36 14.74
N MET A 645 0.02 3.61 13.67
CA MET A 645 1.18 3.60 12.79
C MET A 645 0.78 4.16 11.43
N VAL A 646 1.33 5.31 11.08
CA VAL A 646 1.23 5.88 9.74
C VAL A 646 2.46 5.47 8.94
N ILE A 647 2.24 4.99 7.72
CA ILE A 647 3.29 4.60 6.78
C ILE A 647 3.26 5.56 5.59
N GLY A 648 4.39 6.23 5.33
CA GLY A 648 4.65 6.86 4.04
C GLY A 648 5.24 5.86 3.04
N ASN A 649 5.08 6.12 1.74
CA ASN A 649 5.52 5.24 0.66
C ASN A 649 5.98 6.03 -0.58
N ILE A 650 6.45 5.35 -1.63
CA ILE A 650 6.98 5.96 -2.87
C ILE A 650 5.99 6.89 -3.59
N LYS A 651 4.67 6.68 -3.50
CA LYS A 651 3.64 7.46 -4.22
C LYS A 651 3.17 8.72 -3.47
N GLY A 652 3.96 9.23 -2.52
CA GLY A 652 3.69 10.49 -1.81
C GLY A 652 2.54 10.51 -0.80
N GLY A 653 1.60 9.57 -0.88
CA GLY A 653 0.52 9.46 0.09
C GLY A 653 0.84 8.57 1.29
N LEU A 654 -0.14 8.43 2.17
CA LEU A 654 0.00 7.74 3.45
C LEU A 654 -1.01 6.60 3.60
N THR A 655 -0.66 5.62 4.41
CA THR A 655 -1.60 4.62 4.94
C THR A 655 -1.52 4.57 6.47
N ILE A 656 -2.59 4.16 7.13
CA ILE A 656 -2.68 4.12 8.60
C ILE A 656 -3.12 2.76 9.09
N PHE A 657 -2.55 2.35 10.22
CA PHE A 657 -2.88 1.11 10.90
C PHE A 657 -3.02 1.39 12.39
N SER A 658 -4.09 0.89 13.00
CA SER A 658 -4.34 1.00 14.44
C SER A 658 -4.12 -0.36 15.11
N GLN A 659 -3.74 -0.34 16.39
CA GLN A 659 -3.66 -1.58 17.14
C GLN A 659 -5.06 -2.11 17.44
N ASN A 660 -5.32 -3.37 17.13
CA ASN A 660 -6.61 -3.97 17.44
C ASN A 660 -6.56 -4.76 18.74
N GLN A 661 -7.54 -4.57 19.63
CA GLN A 661 -7.82 -5.58 20.63
C GLN A 661 -8.46 -6.81 19.95
N ALA A 662 -7.71 -7.89 19.86
CA ALA A 662 -8.32 -9.22 19.93
C ALA A 662 -8.92 -9.42 21.35
N ALA A 663 -10.12 -8.85 21.54
CA ALA A 663 -10.98 -8.81 22.72
C ALA A 663 -10.33 -9.20 24.06
N ASP A 664 -10.14 -8.24 24.97
CA ASP A 664 -9.55 -8.36 26.31
C ASP A 664 -9.71 -9.74 27.02
N ILE A 665 -8.85 -10.70 26.67
CA ILE A 665 -8.54 -11.82 27.53
C ILE A 665 -7.58 -11.26 28.58
N ASN A 666 -8.17 -10.64 29.60
CA ASN A 666 -7.46 -10.09 30.74
C ASN A 666 -6.75 -11.23 31.51
N THR A 667 -5.54 -11.55 31.08
CA THR A 667 -4.68 -12.57 31.68
C THR A 667 -4.01 -12.08 32.96
N ALA A 668 -4.08 -10.79 33.28
CA ALA A 668 -3.57 -10.22 34.54
C ALA A 668 -4.30 -10.78 35.79
N GLY A 669 -5.46 -11.43 35.62
CA GLY A 669 -6.13 -12.21 36.68
C GLY A 669 -5.72 -13.68 36.80
N LEU A 670 -4.99 -14.26 35.84
CA LEU A 670 -4.78 -15.73 35.77
C LEU A 670 -3.43 -16.23 36.31
N SER A 671 -2.45 -15.36 36.50
CA SER A 671 -1.16 -15.71 37.13
C SER A 671 -1.25 -15.95 38.65
N ALA A 672 -2.38 -15.62 39.28
CA ALA A 672 -2.62 -15.82 40.72
C ALA A 672 -3.49 -17.06 41.08
N GLY A 673 -4.06 -17.77 40.07
CA GLY A 673 -5.17 -18.71 40.28
C GLY A 673 -4.82 -20.19 40.52
N ASN A 674 -3.62 -20.64 40.14
CA ASN A 674 -3.19 -22.04 40.32
C ASN A 674 -2.63 -22.28 41.74
N THR A 675 -3.47 -22.03 42.74
CA THR A 675 -3.18 -22.40 44.12
C THR A 675 -3.00 -23.91 44.22
N LYS A 676 -1.82 -24.39 44.65
CA LYS A 676 -1.54 -25.81 44.96
C LYS A 676 -2.45 -26.40 46.06
N ASP A 677 -3.28 -25.55 46.64
CA ASP A 677 -4.17 -25.73 47.77
C ASP A 677 -5.57 -26.25 47.41
N LEU A 678 -5.95 -26.32 46.13
CA LEU A 678 -7.17 -26.97 45.65
C LEU A 678 -6.87 -27.87 44.45
N ARG A 679 -7.49 -29.05 44.39
CA ARG A 679 -7.43 -29.99 43.25
C ARG A 679 -8.84 -30.39 42.82
N VAL A 680 -9.08 -30.44 41.52
CA VAL A 680 -10.35 -30.86 40.91
C VAL A 680 -10.08 -32.03 39.97
N TYR A 681 -10.74 -33.18 40.18
CA TYR A 681 -10.43 -34.44 39.48
C TYR A 681 -11.58 -35.46 39.53
N PRO A 682 -11.61 -36.49 38.65
CA PRO A 682 -10.81 -36.62 37.45
C PRO A 682 -11.18 -35.52 36.44
N ASN A 683 -10.27 -35.23 35.52
CA ASN A 683 -10.52 -34.35 34.39
C ASN A 683 -9.84 -34.98 33.16
N PRO A 684 -10.59 -35.52 32.17
CA PRO A 684 -12.05 -35.49 32.07
C PRO A 684 -12.82 -36.23 33.18
N ALA A 685 -14.05 -35.78 33.44
CA ALA A 685 -15.00 -36.36 34.37
C ALA A 685 -16.18 -37.02 33.64
N LYS A 686 -16.83 -38.01 34.27
CA LYS A 686 -18.05 -38.65 33.76
C LYS A 686 -19.26 -38.27 34.63
N ASP A 687 -19.54 -39.04 35.67
CA ASP A 687 -20.72 -38.86 36.54
C ASP A 687 -20.45 -38.07 37.84
N MET A 688 -19.18 -37.94 38.22
CA MET A 688 -18.74 -37.37 39.50
C MET A 688 -17.49 -36.51 39.33
N LEU A 689 -17.42 -35.41 40.06
CA LEU A 689 -16.26 -34.52 40.13
C LEU A 689 -15.86 -34.32 41.60
N TYR A 690 -14.63 -34.70 41.94
CA TYR A 690 -14.05 -34.63 43.26
C TYR A 690 -13.22 -33.37 43.43
N PHE A 691 -13.24 -32.86 44.65
CA PHE A 691 -12.48 -31.70 45.09
C PHE A 691 -11.69 -32.11 46.33
N SER A 692 -10.40 -31.77 46.39
CA SER A 692 -9.61 -31.87 47.62
C SER A 692 -8.78 -30.63 47.84
N TRP A 693 -8.56 -30.26 49.11
CA TRP A 693 -7.90 -29.01 49.48
C TRP A 693 -6.98 -29.12 50.69
N THR A 694 -6.00 -28.23 50.74
CA THR A 694 -5.18 -28.00 51.93
C THR A 694 -5.95 -27.10 52.92
N LYS A 695 -5.50 -27.04 54.18
CA LYS A 695 -6.17 -26.24 55.21
C LYS A 695 -6.13 -24.72 54.95
N SER A 696 -5.25 -24.23 54.06
CA SER A 696 -5.14 -22.81 53.71
C SER A 696 -6.22 -22.33 52.72
N PHE A 697 -6.84 -23.24 51.96
CA PHE A 697 -7.85 -22.84 50.96
C PHE A 697 -9.20 -22.47 51.58
N VAL A 698 -9.59 -23.11 52.68
CA VAL A 698 -10.90 -22.91 53.31
C VAL A 698 -10.78 -21.96 54.48
N GLN A 699 -11.57 -20.89 54.46
CA GLN A 699 -11.56 -19.85 55.51
C GLN A 699 -12.82 -19.87 56.38
N ASP A 700 -13.99 -20.14 55.80
CA ASP A 700 -15.30 -19.96 56.47
C ASP A 700 -16.04 -21.26 56.79
N ASN A 701 -15.36 -22.42 56.76
CA ASN A 701 -15.95 -23.76 56.80
C ASN A 701 -16.98 -24.07 55.69
N GLU A 702 -17.04 -23.24 54.64
CA GLU A 702 -17.90 -23.40 53.49
C GLU A 702 -17.11 -23.34 52.18
N LEU A 703 -17.49 -24.19 51.22
CA LEU A 703 -16.98 -24.20 49.86
C LEU A 703 -18.15 -24.02 48.87
N ARG A 704 -18.13 -22.94 48.09
CA ARG A 704 -19.08 -22.68 47.01
C ARG A 704 -18.46 -23.11 45.68
N ILE A 705 -19.12 -24.06 45.00
CA ILE A 705 -18.72 -24.61 43.70
C ILE A 705 -19.76 -24.18 42.65
N VAL A 706 -19.29 -23.69 41.49
CA VAL A 706 -20.14 -23.25 40.37
C VAL A 706 -19.56 -23.77 39.06
N LEU A 707 -20.39 -24.35 38.20
CA LEU A 707 -20.03 -24.69 36.81
C LEU A 707 -20.69 -23.69 35.86
N TYR A 708 -19.89 -23.18 34.91
CA TYR A 708 -20.31 -22.32 33.81
C TYR A 708 -20.00 -22.99 32.46
N THR A 709 -20.85 -22.80 31.45
CA THR A 709 -20.51 -23.11 30.05
C THR A 709 -19.37 -22.20 29.56
N THR A 710 -18.80 -22.53 28.39
CA THR A 710 -17.89 -21.62 27.67
C THR A 710 -18.52 -20.27 27.32
N THR A 711 -19.85 -20.18 27.20
CA THR A 711 -20.63 -18.95 27.01
C THR A 711 -20.99 -18.22 28.32
N GLY A 712 -20.48 -18.66 29.46
CA GLY A 712 -20.73 -18.02 30.76
C GLY A 712 -22.07 -18.35 31.43
N GLN A 713 -22.89 -19.23 30.84
CA GLN A 713 -24.15 -19.67 31.45
C GLN A 713 -23.87 -20.60 32.64
N LYS A 714 -24.43 -20.27 33.80
CA LYS A 714 -24.34 -21.11 35.00
C LYS A 714 -25.21 -22.36 34.86
N VAL A 715 -24.59 -23.55 34.91
CA VAL A 715 -25.28 -24.85 34.80
C VAL A 715 -25.34 -25.63 36.12
N LEU A 716 -24.44 -25.33 37.07
CA LEU A 716 -24.46 -25.92 38.41
C LEU A 716 -24.05 -24.87 39.44
N GLN A 717 -24.69 -24.87 40.61
CA GLN A 717 -24.19 -24.24 41.82
C GLN A 717 -24.44 -25.18 43.00
N ARG A 718 -23.42 -25.39 43.84
CA ARG A 718 -23.50 -26.15 45.09
C ARG A 718 -22.71 -25.43 46.18
N THR A 719 -23.23 -25.49 47.39
CA THR A 719 -22.56 -25.04 48.62
C THR A 719 -22.33 -26.29 49.48
N VAL A 720 -21.11 -26.45 49.98
CA VAL A 720 -20.69 -27.63 50.76
C VAL A 720 -20.07 -27.15 52.07
N GLN A 721 -20.54 -27.70 53.19
CA GLN A 721 -19.92 -27.49 54.50
C GLN A 721 -18.67 -28.37 54.62
N THR A 722 -17.51 -27.77 54.92
CA THR A 722 -16.20 -28.41 54.81
C THR A 722 -15.74 -29.00 56.15
N THR A 723 -16.39 -30.06 56.59
CA THR A 723 -15.97 -30.82 57.79
C THR A 723 -14.76 -31.75 57.56
N GLY A 724 -14.24 -31.80 56.33
CA GLY A 724 -13.06 -32.56 55.92
C GLY A 724 -12.23 -31.83 54.84
N GLN A 725 -11.26 -32.54 54.24
CA GLN A 725 -10.35 -32.00 53.21
C GLN A 725 -10.73 -32.37 51.76
N GLY A 726 -12.00 -32.75 51.54
CA GLY A 726 -12.50 -33.04 50.22
C GLY A 726 -14.03 -33.17 50.16
N THR A 727 -14.59 -33.05 48.95
CA THR A 727 -16.00 -33.31 48.66
C THR A 727 -16.16 -33.85 47.24
N VAL A 728 -17.36 -34.27 46.88
CA VAL A 728 -17.73 -34.72 45.54
C VAL A 728 -19.08 -34.12 45.14
N ILE A 729 -19.20 -33.74 43.87
CA ILE A 729 -20.48 -33.34 43.27
C ILE A 729 -20.85 -34.36 42.18
N SER A 730 -22.15 -34.64 42.04
CA SER A 730 -22.65 -35.40 40.90
C SER A 730 -22.82 -34.47 39.68
N LEU A 731 -22.50 -35.02 38.51
CA LEU A 731 -22.65 -34.41 37.19
C LEU A 731 -23.80 -35.06 36.39
N HIS A 732 -24.67 -35.85 37.04
CA HIS A 732 -25.71 -36.62 36.37
C HIS A 732 -26.62 -35.78 35.47
N ASP A 733 -26.91 -34.53 35.85
CA ASP A 733 -27.78 -33.62 35.09
C ASP A 733 -27.01 -32.68 34.14
N ILE A 734 -25.68 -32.76 34.07
CA ILE A 734 -24.82 -31.87 33.26
C ILE A 734 -24.46 -32.56 31.93
N ALA A 735 -24.61 -31.87 30.80
CA ALA A 735 -24.30 -32.45 29.49
C ALA A 735 -22.79 -32.69 29.29
N SER A 736 -22.43 -33.49 28.28
CA SER A 736 -21.02 -33.59 27.85
C SER A 736 -20.56 -32.26 27.25
N GLY A 737 -19.35 -31.82 27.57
CA GLY A 737 -18.81 -30.53 27.12
C GLY A 737 -17.67 -30.00 28.00
N THR A 738 -17.17 -28.82 27.65
CA THR A 738 -16.14 -28.09 28.42
C THR A 738 -16.80 -27.03 29.29
N TYR A 739 -16.43 -26.99 30.57
CA TYR A 739 -17.01 -26.10 31.57
C TYR A 739 -15.92 -25.40 32.39
N PHE A 740 -16.20 -24.17 32.85
CA PHE A 740 -15.38 -23.49 33.85
C PHE A 740 -15.94 -23.77 35.25
N CYS A 741 -15.13 -24.41 36.09
CA CYS A 741 -15.46 -24.70 37.49
C CYS A 741 -14.85 -23.64 38.41
N GLU A 742 -15.67 -22.70 38.88
CA GLU A 742 -15.29 -21.73 39.91
C GLU A 742 -15.53 -22.34 41.30
N VAL A 743 -14.53 -22.22 42.18
CA VAL A 743 -14.59 -22.68 43.58
C VAL A 743 -14.14 -21.55 44.50
N ARG A 744 -14.92 -21.26 45.55
CA ARG A 744 -14.66 -20.17 46.51
C ARG A 744 -14.82 -20.60 47.97
N SER A 745 -14.03 -20.00 48.85
CA SER A 745 -14.20 -20.01 50.32
C SER A 745 -13.64 -18.69 50.87
N GLY A 746 -14.46 -17.86 51.52
CA GLY A 746 -14.07 -16.50 51.89
C GLY A 746 -13.56 -15.68 50.69
N VAL A 747 -12.35 -15.12 50.83
CA VAL A 747 -11.67 -14.42 49.73
C VAL A 747 -10.93 -15.34 48.76
N ASN A 748 -10.71 -16.61 49.13
CA ASN A 748 -10.01 -17.57 48.29
C ASN A 748 -10.87 -18.00 47.10
N LYS A 749 -10.27 -18.04 45.92
CA LYS A 749 -10.90 -18.40 44.65
C LYS A 749 -9.97 -19.27 43.81
N SER A 750 -10.51 -20.28 43.15
CA SER A 750 -9.86 -21.04 42.08
C SER A 750 -10.82 -21.21 40.91
N ILE A 751 -10.31 -21.24 39.67
CA ILE A 751 -11.07 -21.60 38.47
C ILE A 751 -10.32 -22.73 37.77
N ASN A 752 -11.03 -23.82 37.47
CA ASN A 752 -10.47 -24.98 36.77
C ASN A 752 -11.33 -25.28 35.54
N THR A 753 -10.71 -25.46 34.37
CA THR A 753 -11.41 -25.99 33.19
C THR A 753 -11.67 -27.48 33.39
N VAL A 754 -12.92 -27.92 33.28
CA VAL A 754 -13.34 -29.32 33.45
C VAL A 754 -14.03 -29.80 32.17
N VAL A 755 -13.56 -30.91 31.62
CA VAL A 755 -14.19 -31.61 30.51
C VAL A 755 -15.11 -32.69 31.08
N ILE A 756 -16.39 -32.67 30.73
CA ILE A 756 -17.37 -33.70 31.10
C ILE A 756 -17.65 -34.55 29.86
N PHE A 757 -17.51 -35.87 30.00
CA PHE A 757 -17.69 -36.83 28.91
C PHE A 757 -18.46 -38.05 29.43
N LYS A 758 -19.73 -38.15 29.04
CA LYS A 758 -20.66 -39.24 29.40
C LYS A 758 -20.58 -40.42 28.45
#